data_AF-G5ZYM9-F1
#
_entry.id   AF-G5ZYM9-F1
#
_cell.length_a   1.000
_cell.length_b   1.000
_cell.length_c   1.000
_cell.angle_alpha   90.00
_cell.angle_beta   90.00
_cell.angle_gamma   90.00
#
_symmetry.space_group_name_H-M   'P 1'
#
loop_
_entity.id
_entity.type
_entity.pdbx_description
1 polymer ?
#
loop_
_entity_poly.entity_id
_entity_poly.type
_entity_poly.pdbx_seq_one_letter_code
_entity_poly.pdbx_strand_id
1 'polypeptide(L)'
;MPSLATVPLDQLSLICVDLETTGLVTATDRIIQIGCISPFDASVSIDQLVNPTVPIPSSSTQIHGLTDADVATAPVFQVVFPGFRDLVKDKVIIGYNIGFDLAVIAAEADRHGLDWQPGPALCVRQLATLILGRDTMLMMGDLDSLSAHYGISGDGRHTALGDARMTAALFCALLPDLQASNITTLADARRAVSSLDDQRLATTKAGWVDVAAAPETTMNQTRLARIDPFPYSHRVSEIMHSPPHIISPDQTVLDAARLMSEQRLDCVFIGTGPDQIAGIASERDIVRCMALPTDAVVRARDIPLHNIMSAPVITVSADDYLHIALGRIHTHDIRHLGVTDATGRLAGWISVRDLTRQRLTEAMIIGDELSGAGSAADMRAALAGLPSLSASLQAEGIASYDIAAVISGQYRAAMRKAAELAEAELGPAPLSWSLLILGSGGRNESLLAPDQDHALIFDDMPDTATDAERKAALDWFLTFGQAIAERLDAAGIPYCTGGVMSSSARWCKPLSGWKQTISEWVTHGRAEDMLSVDIFFDYQPVCGEFGLADQLQDHIRISVDGQHDFLKSLARNVQNHSAGTTIFGGLKTENGRFNLKLHLLLPITETLRVLAISRSIDTRNGARRAADIFTTGTVPPEILQLSEDLQFCIRLILRQQITDLAAGRPATTSIDPALLAPQEKRLLKSIQARAGRLHQLLFNCLF
;
A
#
# COMPACT_ATOMS: atom_id res chain seq x y z
N MET A 1 1.86 -4.26 6.89
CA MET A 1 1.29 -3.98 8.23
C MET A 1 -0.15 -3.57 7.99
N PRO A 2 -1.15 -4.14 8.66
CA PRO A 2 -2.52 -3.62 8.59
C PRO A 2 -2.49 -2.12 8.90
N SER A 3 -3.33 -1.31 8.24
CA SER A 3 -3.44 0.10 8.64
C SER A 3 -3.84 0.15 10.11
N LEU A 4 -2.96 0.70 10.95
CA LEU A 4 -3.26 0.89 12.37
C LEU A 4 -4.52 1.76 12.57
N ALA A 5 -4.93 2.51 11.54
CA ALA A 5 -6.05 3.44 11.53
C ALA A 5 -7.37 2.81 12.02
N THR A 6 -7.69 1.57 11.66
CA THR A 6 -8.99 0.94 11.95
C THR A 6 -8.91 -0.18 12.95
N VAL A 7 -7.71 -0.49 13.43
CA VAL A 7 -7.52 -1.41 14.55
C VAL A 7 -8.22 -0.81 15.77
N PRO A 8 -9.09 -1.59 16.45
CA PRO A 8 -9.71 -1.17 17.69
C PRO A 8 -8.65 -0.70 18.71
N LEU A 9 -8.93 0.37 19.46
CA LEU A 9 -7.98 0.95 20.39
C LEU A 9 -7.45 -0.06 21.43
N ASP A 10 -8.25 -1.06 21.78
CA ASP A 10 -7.93 -2.16 22.71
C ASP A 10 -7.15 -3.32 22.06
N GLN A 11 -6.99 -3.31 20.73
CA GLN A 11 -6.25 -4.31 19.95
C GLN A 11 -4.99 -3.72 19.31
N LEU A 12 -4.74 -2.42 19.49
CA LEU A 12 -3.53 -1.76 18.97
C LEU A 12 -2.28 -2.30 19.65
N SER A 13 -1.23 -2.49 18.84
CA SER A 13 0.13 -2.64 19.38
C SER A 13 0.60 -1.29 19.91
N LEU A 14 0.42 -1.06 21.21
CA LEU A 14 0.70 0.20 21.88
C LEU A 14 2.01 0.15 22.65
N ILE A 15 2.67 1.30 22.74
CA ILE A 15 3.76 1.54 23.69
C ILE A 15 3.56 2.91 24.32
N CYS A 16 3.46 2.93 25.64
CA CYS A 16 3.45 4.18 26.40
C CYS A 16 4.88 4.66 26.58
N VAL A 17 5.14 5.93 26.32
CA VAL A 17 6.46 6.56 26.40
C VAL A 17 6.36 7.82 27.25
N ASP A 18 7.39 8.04 28.07
CA ASP A 18 7.58 9.23 28.88
C ASP A 18 9.09 9.50 29.03
N LEU A 19 9.49 10.76 29.20
CA LEU A 19 10.88 11.19 29.33
C LEU A 19 11.10 12.09 30.54
N GLU A 20 12.23 11.86 31.22
CA GLU A 20 12.83 12.90 32.07
C GLU A 20 13.87 13.67 31.28
N THR A 21 13.88 14.99 31.43
CA THR A 21 14.67 15.90 30.59
C THR A 21 15.35 16.99 31.40
N THR A 22 16.38 17.63 30.83
CA THR A 22 17.09 18.73 31.49
C THR A 22 16.26 20.01 31.63
N GLY A 23 15.10 20.09 30.98
CA GLY A 23 14.23 21.26 30.98
C GLY A 23 13.06 21.11 30.00
N LEU A 24 12.31 22.19 29.77
CA LEU A 24 11.06 22.18 29.00
C LEU A 24 11.19 22.74 27.57
N VAL A 25 12.40 23.07 27.12
CA VAL A 25 12.68 23.62 25.79
C VAL A 25 13.11 22.50 24.85
N THR A 26 12.15 21.99 24.07
CA THR A 26 12.32 20.80 23.20
C THR A 26 13.52 20.86 22.25
N ALA A 27 13.88 22.05 21.77
CA ALA A 27 14.99 22.24 20.84
C ALA A 27 16.39 22.11 21.48
N THR A 28 16.53 22.40 22.77
CA THR A 28 17.83 22.53 23.44
C THR A 28 18.04 21.53 24.56
N ASP A 29 16.98 21.17 25.28
CA ASP A 29 17.08 20.26 26.42
C ASP A 29 17.44 18.83 26.00
N ARG A 30 18.00 18.08 26.95
CA ARG A 30 18.53 16.72 26.77
C ARG A 30 17.65 15.71 27.49
N ILE A 31 17.66 14.47 27.00
CA ILE A 31 17.04 13.33 27.66
C ILE A 31 17.94 12.83 28.81
N ILE A 32 17.34 12.61 29.97
CA ILE A 32 17.97 12.08 31.20
C ILE A 32 17.49 10.65 31.49
N GLN A 33 16.22 10.34 31.20
CA GLN A 33 15.66 9.01 31.35
C GLN A 33 14.63 8.74 30.25
N ILE A 34 14.56 7.49 29.79
CA ILE A 34 13.52 7.00 28.89
C ILE A 34 12.73 5.92 29.60
N GLY A 35 11.43 6.14 29.73
CA GLY A 35 10.47 5.17 30.25
C GLY A 35 9.57 4.66 29.14
N CYS A 36 9.45 3.34 28.99
CA CYS A 36 8.49 2.75 28.08
C CYS A 36 7.77 1.57 28.71
N ILE A 37 6.48 1.40 28.42
CA ILE A 37 5.73 0.20 28.80
C ILE A 37 4.57 -0.08 27.85
N SER A 38 4.33 -1.36 27.54
CA SER A 38 3.10 -1.76 26.83
C SER A 38 1.90 -1.76 27.81
N PRO A 39 0.77 -1.12 27.45
CA PRO A 39 -0.45 -1.15 28.26
C PRO A 39 -1.02 -2.56 28.47
N PHE A 40 -0.72 -3.49 27.56
CA PHE A 40 -1.29 -4.85 27.55
C PHE A 40 -0.26 -5.94 27.90
N ASP A 41 1.02 -5.61 27.99
CA ASP A 41 2.09 -6.55 28.34
C ASP A 41 3.19 -5.85 29.14
N ALA A 42 3.11 -5.95 30.47
CA ALA A 42 4.08 -5.32 31.36
C ALA A 42 5.51 -5.87 31.24
N SER A 43 5.72 -7.03 30.57
CA SER A 43 7.06 -7.57 30.30
C SER A 43 7.81 -6.75 29.24
N VAL A 44 7.07 -6.03 28.40
CA VAL A 44 7.59 -5.13 27.37
C VAL A 44 7.76 -3.75 28.00
N SER A 45 8.93 -3.47 28.58
CA SER A 45 9.25 -2.18 29.18
C SER A 45 10.72 -1.77 29.01
N ILE A 46 10.97 -0.46 29.05
CA ILE A 46 12.30 0.16 29.16
C ILE A 46 12.28 1.08 30.36
N ASP A 47 13.34 0.99 31.16
CA ASP A 47 13.68 1.96 32.19
C ASP A 47 15.17 2.27 32.08
N GLN A 48 15.50 3.33 31.32
CA GLN A 48 16.87 3.59 30.90
C GLN A 48 17.29 5.01 31.24
N LEU A 49 18.24 5.13 32.17
CA LEU A 49 18.98 6.38 32.39
C LEU A 49 19.87 6.68 31.18
N VAL A 50 19.97 7.96 30.84
CA VAL A 50 20.73 8.49 29.72
C VAL A 50 21.66 9.58 30.24
N ASN A 51 22.94 9.50 29.89
CA ASN A 51 23.86 10.60 30.18
C ASN A 51 23.60 11.74 29.18
N PRO A 52 23.13 12.92 29.64
CA PRO A 52 22.74 14.02 28.76
C PRO A 52 23.96 14.78 28.21
N THR A 53 25.18 14.49 28.67
CA THR A 53 26.44 15.16 28.32
C THR A 53 26.50 16.66 28.64
N VAL A 54 25.52 17.16 29.40
CA VAL A 54 25.44 18.53 29.91
C VAL A 54 25.00 18.50 31.38
N PRO A 55 25.28 19.55 32.17
CA PRO A 55 24.82 19.62 33.56
C PRO A 55 23.29 19.60 33.66
N ILE A 56 22.75 18.80 34.59
CA ILE A 56 21.32 18.77 34.89
C ILE A 56 20.97 19.99 35.78
N PRO A 57 20.06 20.88 35.35
CA PRO A 57 19.65 22.01 36.17
C PRO A 57 18.97 21.58 37.46
N SER A 58 19.26 22.27 38.57
CA SER A 58 18.67 21.96 39.88
C SER A 58 17.15 22.06 39.90
N SER A 59 16.57 22.91 39.04
CA SER A 59 15.11 23.03 38.86
C SER A 59 14.49 21.75 38.31
N SER A 60 15.20 21.03 37.44
CA SER A 60 14.73 19.77 36.84
C SER A 60 14.92 18.62 37.83
N THR A 61 16.06 18.58 38.51
CA THR A 61 16.30 17.65 39.63
C THR A 61 15.25 17.73 40.74
N GLN A 62 14.70 18.92 41.02
CA GLN A 62 13.62 19.06 42.01
C GLN A 62 12.31 18.35 41.60
N ILE A 63 12.12 18.10 40.31
CA ILE A 63 10.94 17.43 39.76
C ILE A 63 11.15 15.91 39.76
N HIS A 64 12.20 15.45 39.08
CA HIS A 64 12.42 14.02 38.81
C HIS A 64 13.45 13.34 39.73
N GLY A 65 14.09 14.10 40.62
CA GLY A 65 15.04 13.57 41.61
C GLY A 65 16.42 13.15 41.09
N LEU A 66 16.62 13.07 39.76
CA LEU A 66 17.89 12.66 39.13
C LEU A 66 18.93 13.80 39.14
N THR A 67 20.16 13.45 39.48
CA THR A 67 21.32 14.33 39.55
C THR A 67 22.37 13.93 38.51
N ASP A 68 23.35 14.81 38.27
CA ASP A 68 24.50 14.49 37.40
C ASP A 68 25.24 13.21 37.84
N ALA A 69 25.25 12.92 39.15
CA ALA A 69 25.90 11.74 39.69
C ALA A 69 25.18 10.44 39.30
N ASP A 70 23.84 10.47 39.23
CA ASP A 70 23.03 9.29 38.91
C ASP A 70 23.22 8.84 37.46
N VAL A 71 23.44 9.79 36.54
CA VAL A 71 23.62 9.52 35.11
C VAL A 71 25.08 9.53 34.63
N ALA A 72 26.05 9.76 35.53
CA ALA A 72 27.46 9.91 35.17
C ALA A 72 28.02 8.67 34.43
N THR A 73 27.58 7.47 34.83
CA THR A 73 28.00 6.19 34.22
C THR A 73 26.97 5.62 33.24
N ALA A 74 25.84 6.31 33.03
CA ALA A 74 24.81 5.90 32.10
C ALA A 74 25.28 6.02 30.64
N PRO A 75 24.77 5.20 29.72
CA PRO A 75 25.05 5.34 28.30
C PRO A 75 24.52 6.67 27.75
N VAL A 76 25.20 7.22 26.75
CA VAL A 76 24.71 8.39 26.00
C VAL A 76 23.57 8.00 25.05
N PHE A 77 22.77 8.97 24.64
CA PHE A 77 21.58 8.75 23.79
C PHE A 77 21.87 7.91 22.53
N GLN A 78 23.00 8.14 21.85
CA GLN A 78 23.39 7.40 20.64
C GLN A 78 23.51 5.88 20.84
N VAL A 79 23.83 5.44 22.06
CA VAL A 79 23.95 4.02 22.42
C VAL A 79 22.57 3.44 22.77
N VAL A 80 21.71 4.22 23.40
CA VAL A 80 20.37 3.81 23.83
C VAL A 80 19.37 3.80 22.67
N PHE A 81 19.49 4.77 21.76
CA PHE A 81 18.49 5.05 20.74
C PHE A 81 18.17 3.86 19.81
N PRO A 82 19.12 3.04 19.32
CA PRO A 82 18.78 1.91 18.46
C PRO A 82 17.82 0.92 19.13
N GLY A 83 18.04 0.57 20.40
CA GLY A 83 17.17 -0.34 21.14
C GLY A 83 15.79 0.26 21.42
N PHE A 84 15.74 1.55 21.78
CA PHE A 84 14.48 2.28 21.92
C PHE A 84 13.70 2.32 20.60
N ARG A 85 14.36 2.71 19.50
CA ARG A 85 13.77 2.80 18.17
C ARG A 85 13.20 1.47 17.73
N ASP A 86 13.95 0.38 17.91
CA ASP A 86 13.51 -0.95 17.51
C ASP A 86 12.31 -1.43 18.35
N LEU A 87 12.20 -1.02 19.63
CA LEU A 87 11.06 -1.35 20.47
C LEU A 87 9.77 -0.63 20.06
N VAL A 88 9.87 0.65 19.69
CA VAL A 88 8.73 1.50 19.34
C VAL A 88 8.37 1.41 17.86
N LYS A 89 9.26 0.88 17.03
CA LYS A 89 9.02 0.58 15.62
C LYS A 89 7.74 -0.26 15.48
N ASP A 90 6.90 0.13 14.51
CA ASP A 90 5.63 -0.53 14.17
C ASP A 90 4.55 -0.50 15.28
N LYS A 91 4.73 0.29 16.35
CA LYS A 91 3.74 0.50 17.42
C LYS A 91 3.13 1.90 17.38
N VAL A 92 1.92 2.04 17.93
CA VAL A 92 1.31 3.33 18.23
C VAL A 92 1.88 3.83 19.56
N ILE A 93 2.45 5.04 19.55
CA ILE A 93 3.02 5.66 20.74
C ILE A 93 1.90 6.35 21.52
N ILE A 94 1.80 6.10 22.81
CA ILE A 94 0.91 6.86 23.70
C ILE A 94 1.72 7.55 24.80
N GLY A 95 1.20 8.64 25.33
CA GLY A 95 1.84 9.34 26.44
C GLY A 95 0.99 10.49 26.94
N TYR A 96 1.34 11.04 28.10
CA TYR A 96 0.67 12.18 28.68
C TYR A 96 1.37 13.45 28.20
N ASN A 97 0.70 14.29 27.40
CA ASN A 97 1.36 15.38 26.67
C ASN A 97 2.50 14.93 25.72
N ILE A 98 2.40 13.71 25.17
CA ILE A 98 3.41 13.03 24.34
C ILE A 98 4.03 13.85 23.19
N GLY A 99 3.37 14.92 22.73
CA GLY A 99 3.93 15.85 21.75
C GLY A 99 5.23 16.53 22.22
N PHE A 100 5.39 16.73 23.53
CA PHE A 100 6.64 17.22 24.12
C PHE A 100 7.77 16.19 23.95
N ASP A 101 7.55 14.96 24.41
CA ASP A 101 8.53 13.88 24.38
C ASP A 101 9.00 13.58 22.96
N LEU A 102 8.05 13.49 22.03
CA LEU A 102 8.35 13.27 20.61
C LEU A 102 9.19 14.39 20.02
N ALA A 103 8.98 15.64 20.43
CA ALA A 103 9.78 16.78 19.99
C ALA A 103 11.21 16.72 20.55
N VAL A 104 11.38 16.35 21.82
CA VAL A 104 12.69 16.16 22.45
C VAL A 104 13.46 15.02 21.79
N ILE A 105 12.81 13.87 21.54
CA ILE A 105 13.44 12.74 20.83
C ILE A 105 13.87 13.15 19.42
N ALA A 106 13.00 13.87 18.70
CA ALA A 106 13.33 14.35 17.36
C ALA A 106 14.54 15.32 17.37
N ALA A 107 14.60 16.22 18.36
CA ALA A 107 15.72 17.13 18.52
C ALA A 107 17.03 16.40 18.88
N GLU A 108 16.99 15.40 19.78
CA GLU A 108 18.16 14.56 20.10
C GLU A 108 18.63 13.74 18.90
N ALA A 109 17.70 13.11 18.17
CA ALA A 109 18.02 12.34 16.98
C ALA A 109 18.66 13.23 15.91
N ASP A 110 18.11 14.42 15.65
CA ASP A 110 18.67 15.36 14.67
C ASP A 110 20.07 15.85 15.07
N ARG A 111 20.27 16.17 16.36
CA ARG A 111 21.56 16.58 16.93
C ARG A 111 22.66 15.54 16.69
N HIS A 112 22.29 14.26 16.66
CA HIS A 112 23.21 13.14 16.49
C HIS A 112 23.18 12.52 15.08
N GLY A 113 22.42 13.08 14.14
CA GLY A 113 22.30 12.59 12.76
C GLY A 113 21.65 11.21 12.65
N LEU A 114 20.78 10.86 13.61
CA LEU A 114 20.10 9.58 13.69
C LEU A 114 18.75 9.66 12.96
N ASP A 115 18.36 8.58 12.27
CA ASP A 115 17.05 8.50 11.62
C ASP A 115 15.96 8.22 12.66
N TRP A 116 15.04 9.16 12.80
CA TRP A 116 13.88 9.08 13.67
C TRP A 116 12.64 9.48 12.90
N GLN A 117 11.76 8.50 12.68
CA GLN A 117 10.41 8.70 12.19
C GLN A 117 9.48 8.00 13.16
N PRO A 118 8.84 8.73 14.08
CA PRO A 118 7.91 8.11 15.01
C PRO A 118 6.72 7.53 14.24
N GLY A 119 6.23 6.39 14.71
CA GLY A 119 4.92 5.88 14.30
C GLY A 119 3.78 6.81 14.72
N PRO A 120 2.53 6.47 14.40
CA PRO A 120 1.36 7.21 14.87
C PRO A 120 1.37 7.37 16.40
N ALA A 121 0.90 8.51 16.90
CA ALA A 121 0.87 8.78 18.33
C ALA A 121 -0.52 9.27 18.80
N LEU A 122 -0.86 8.97 20.06
CA LEU A 122 -2.04 9.48 20.75
C LEU A 122 -1.68 10.13 22.08
N CYS A 123 -2.17 11.35 22.32
CA CYS A 123 -2.00 12.02 23.60
C CYS A 123 -3.15 11.65 24.54
N VAL A 124 -2.85 10.99 25.65
CA VAL A 124 -3.86 10.54 26.64
C VAL A 124 -4.60 11.74 27.24
N ARG A 125 -3.92 12.87 27.45
CA ARG A 125 -4.56 14.11 27.91
C ARG A 125 -5.59 14.64 26.91
N GLN A 126 -5.31 14.58 25.61
CA GLN A 126 -6.27 15.01 24.58
C GLN A 126 -7.49 14.07 24.52
N LEU A 127 -7.26 12.75 24.67
CA LEU A 127 -8.36 11.78 24.76
C LEU A 127 -9.24 12.03 25.99
N ALA A 128 -8.64 12.31 27.14
CA ALA A 128 -9.37 12.69 28.34
C ALA A 128 -10.18 14.00 28.14
N THR A 129 -9.63 14.98 27.43
CA THR A 129 -10.37 16.21 27.07
C THR A 129 -11.62 15.93 26.25
N LEU A 130 -11.60 14.94 25.35
CA LEU A 130 -12.77 14.56 24.55
C LEU A 130 -13.88 13.97 25.42
N ILE A 131 -13.51 13.19 26.44
CA ILE A 131 -14.46 12.48 27.31
C ILE A 131 -15.00 13.38 28.41
N LEU A 132 -14.11 14.06 29.14
CA LEU A 132 -14.46 14.81 30.34
C LEU A 132 -14.85 16.27 30.05
N GLY A 133 -14.57 16.74 28.83
CA GLY A 133 -14.79 18.12 28.42
C GLY A 133 -13.68 19.08 28.89
N ARG A 134 -13.63 20.24 28.22
CA ARG A 134 -12.57 21.24 28.40
C ARG A 134 -12.54 21.83 29.82
N ASP A 135 -13.68 22.19 30.37
CA ASP A 135 -13.77 22.84 31.69
C ASP A 135 -13.25 21.93 32.80
N THR A 136 -13.59 20.65 32.73
CA THR A 136 -13.14 19.63 33.67
C THR A 136 -11.62 19.42 33.56
N MET A 137 -11.09 19.37 32.33
CA MET A 137 -9.65 19.23 32.11
C MET A 137 -8.84 20.47 32.52
N LEU A 138 -9.43 21.68 32.46
CA LEU A 138 -8.81 22.89 32.99
C LEU A 138 -8.69 22.87 34.52
N MET A 139 -9.63 22.19 35.20
CA MET A 139 -9.60 22.05 36.66
C MET A 139 -8.67 20.93 37.14
N MET A 140 -8.61 19.79 36.45
CA MET A 140 -7.75 18.68 36.83
C MET A 140 -6.30 18.87 36.38
N GLY A 141 -6.08 19.33 35.14
CA GLY A 141 -4.82 19.89 34.64
C GLY A 141 -3.61 18.96 34.47
N ASP A 142 -3.42 17.98 35.35
CA ASP A 142 -2.24 17.13 35.46
C ASP A 142 -2.58 15.63 35.52
N LEU A 143 -1.52 14.80 35.42
CA LEU A 143 -1.64 13.34 35.41
C LEU A 143 -2.17 12.84 36.76
N ASP A 144 -1.74 13.43 37.88
CA ASP A 144 -2.08 13.00 39.23
C ASP A 144 -3.58 13.16 39.54
N SER A 145 -4.14 14.33 39.23
CA SER A 145 -5.55 14.64 39.44
C SER A 145 -6.45 13.76 38.57
N LEU A 146 -6.03 13.53 37.33
CA LEU A 146 -6.78 12.70 36.39
C LEU A 146 -6.70 11.21 36.74
N SER A 147 -5.54 10.72 37.16
CA SER A 147 -5.38 9.35 37.65
C SER A 147 -6.20 9.12 38.93
N ALA A 148 -6.24 10.08 39.84
CA ALA A 148 -7.10 10.02 41.03
C ALA A 148 -8.59 9.98 40.66
N HIS A 149 -9.01 10.74 39.64
CA HIS A 149 -10.40 10.71 39.14
C HIS A 149 -10.81 9.32 38.65
N TYR A 150 -9.91 8.60 37.98
CA TYR A 150 -10.14 7.23 37.50
C TYR A 150 -9.79 6.14 38.52
N GLY A 151 -9.47 6.48 39.77
CA GLY A 151 -9.15 5.51 40.84
C GLY A 151 -7.83 4.76 40.63
N ILE A 152 -6.89 5.33 39.87
CA ILE A 152 -5.60 4.72 39.55
C ILE A 152 -4.58 5.15 40.61
N SER A 153 -3.97 4.17 41.28
CA SER A 153 -2.84 4.38 42.19
C SER A 153 -1.54 4.04 41.46
N GLY A 154 -0.56 4.94 41.45
CA GLY A 154 0.73 4.72 40.79
C GLY A 154 1.88 4.49 41.78
N ASP A 155 2.70 3.49 41.49
CA ASP A 155 4.02 3.30 42.10
C ASP A 155 5.09 3.97 41.22
N GLY A 156 6.07 4.64 41.83
CA GLY A 156 7.25 5.17 41.11
C GLY A 156 7.05 6.50 40.36
N ARG A 157 6.06 7.32 40.74
CA ARG A 157 5.82 8.67 40.20
C ARG A 157 7.09 9.54 40.19
N HIS A 158 7.25 10.38 39.16
CA HIS A 158 8.44 11.22 38.92
C HIS A 158 9.68 10.43 38.50
N THR A 159 9.44 9.26 37.92
CA THR A 159 10.41 8.55 37.08
C THR A 159 9.73 8.31 35.74
N ALA A 160 10.51 8.30 34.66
CA ALA A 160 9.94 8.12 33.32
C ALA A 160 9.11 6.83 33.19
N LEU A 161 9.58 5.71 33.75
CA LEU A 161 8.83 4.45 33.72
C LEU A 161 7.56 4.52 34.59
N GLY A 162 7.60 5.17 35.75
CA GLY A 162 6.43 5.32 36.62
C GLY A 162 5.33 6.16 35.97
N ASP A 163 5.70 7.26 35.32
CA ASP A 163 4.78 8.14 34.61
C ASP A 163 4.19 7.46 33.36
N ALA A 164 5.00 6.70 32.62
CA ALA A 164 4.53 5.86 31.52
C ALA A 164 3.55 4.76 32.01
N ARG A 165 3.80 4.14 33.17
CA ARG A 165 2.88 3.15 33.78
C ARG A 165 1.54 3.78 34.15
N MET A 166 1.57 4.91 34.83
CA MET A 166 0.37 5.63 35.24
C MET A 166 -0.45 6.08 34.02
N THR A 167 0.22 6.56 32.98
CA THR A 167 -0.40 6.96 31.71
C THR A 167 -1.00 5.77 30.96
N ALA A 168 -0.32 4.63 30.90
CA ALA A 168 -0.85 3.41 30.29
C ALA A 168 -2.11 2.90 31.00
N ALA A 169 -2.11 2.92 32.34
CA ALA A 169 -3.28 2.56 33.14
C ALA A 169 -4.45 3.52 32.89
N LEU A 170 -4.16 4.82 32.77
CA LEU A 170 -5.16 5.84 32.46
C LEU A 170 -5.76 5.67 31.07
N PHE A 171 -4.94 5.36 30.06
CA PHE A 171 -5.43 5.03 28.74
C PHE A 171 -6.41 3.83 28.77
N CYS A 172 -6.05 2.76 29.48
CA CYS A 172 -6.92 1.60 29.64
C CYS A 172 -8.24 1.95 30.35
N ALA A 173 -8.20 2.83 31.35
CA ALA A 173 -9.40 3.29 32.06
C ALA A 173 -10.32 4.17 31.18
N LEU A 174 -9.77 4.88 30.19
CA LEU A 174 -10.52 5.71 29.25
C LEU A 174 -11.19 4.91 28.12
N LEU A 175 -10.74 3.68 27.83
CA LEU A 175 -11.25 2.89 26.70
C LEU A 175 -12.78 2.71 26.70
N PRO A 176 -13.45 2.37 27.81
CA PRO A 176 -14.90 2.21 27.83
C PRO A 176 -15.65 3.51 27.48
N ASP A 177 -15.18 4.66 27.97
CA ASP A 177 -15.79 5.96 27.71
C ASP A 177 -15.59 6.41 26.25
N LEU A 178 -14.40 6.12 25.70
CA LEU A 178 -14.09 6.33 24.28
C LEU A 178 -15.01 5.48 23.40
N GLN A 179 -15.17 4.20 23.73
CA GLN A 179 -16.10 3.30 23.02
C GLN A 179 -17.55 3.78 23.10
N ALA A 180 -18.01 4.21 24.29
CA ALA A 180 -19.35 4.78 24.47
C ALA A 180 -19.57 6.07 23.66
N SER A 181 -18.48 6.80 23.36
CA SER A 181 -18.47 8.01 22.55
C SER A 181 -18.26 7.75 21.05
N ASN A 182 -18.34 6.50 20.59
CA ASN A 182 -18.04 6.06 19.21
C ASN A 182 -16.59 6.34 18.74
N ILE A 183 -15.64 6.44 19.67
CA ILE A 183 -14.21 6.55 19.39
C ILE A 183 -13.60 5.16 19.61
N THR A 184 -13.67 4.31 18.58
CA THR A 184 -13.32 2.89 18.72
C THR A 184 -11.99 2.51 18.07
N THR A 185 -11.51 3.30 17.11
CA THR A 185 -10.30 3.02 16.32
C THR A 185 -9.27 4.14 16.42
N LEU A 186 -8.03 3.90 15.97
CA LEU A 186 -7.00 4.94 15.91
C LEU A 186 -7.43 6.14 15.06
N ALA A 187 -8.10 5.90 13.94
CA ALA A 187 -8.60 6.93 13.03
C ALA A 187 -9.69 7.77 13.70
N ASP A 188 -10.62 7.12 14.41
CA ASP A 188 -11.65 7.84 15.17
C ASP A 188 -11.02 8.71 16.25
N ALA A 189 -10.03 8.18 16.98
CA ALA A 189 -9.30 8.91 18.01
C ALA A 189 -8.57 10.13 17.42
N ARG A 190 -7.81 9.95 16.34
CA ARG A 190 -7.09 11.06 15.68
C ARG A 190 -8.05 12.09 15.08
N ARG A 191 -9.16 11.65 14.48
CA ARG A 191 -10.21 12.53 13.95
C ARG A 191 -10.90 13.32 15.06
N ALA A 192 -11.21 12.69 16.19
CA ALA A 192 -11.82 13.36 17.31
C ALA A 192 -10.87 14.40 17.92
N VAL A 193 -9.59 14.03 18.13
CA VAL A 193 -8.57 14.94 18.64
C VAL A 193 -8.34 16.12 17.70
N SER A 194 -8.48 15.94 16.38
CA SER A 194 -8.31 17.05 15.44
C SER A 194 -9.30 18.20 15.66
N SER A 195 -10.44 17.95 16.32
CA SER A 195 -11.40 19.00 16.72
C SER A 195 -10.94 19.88 17.89
N LEU A 196 -9.82 19.55 18.56
CA LEU A 196 -9.26 20.30 19.70
C LEU A 196 -8.28 21.39 19.26
N ASP A 197 -8.68 22.26 18.32
CA ASP A 197 -7.80 23.24 17.67
C ASP A 197 -7.02 24.11 18.65
N ASP A 198 -7.65 24.70 19.67
CA ASP A 198 -6.97 25.58 20.62
C ASP A 198 -5.83 24.89 21.39
N GLN A 199 -6.06 23.64 21.80
CA GLN A 199 -5.06 22.84 22.53
C GLN A 199 -3.92 22.42 21.59
N ARG A 200 -4.24 22.11 20.32
CA ARG A 200 -3.27 21.75 19.28
C ARG A 200 -2.42 22.96 18.87
N LEU A 201 -3.02 24.13 18.66
CA LEU A 201 -2.30 25.38 18.40
C LEU A 201 -1.39 25.77 19.56
N ALA A 202 -1.82 25.58 20.81
CA ALA A 202 -0.98 25.84 21.97
C ALA A 202 0.25 24.92 22.01
N THR A 203 0.04 23.63 21.70
CA THR A 203 1.10 22.61 21.57
C THR A 203 2.13 23.02 20.50
N THR A 204 1.67 23.36 19.30
CA THR A 204 2.56 23.79 18.20
C THR A 204 3.30 25.09 18.52
N LYS A 205 2.64 26.08 19.15
CA LYS A 205 3.28 27.33 19.59
C LYS A 205 4.38 27.10 20.63
N ALA A 206 4.26 26.05 21.44
CA ALA A 206 5.27 25.64 22.42
C ALA A 206 6.42 24.82 21.81
N GLY A 207 6.41 24.56 20.50
CA GLY A 207 7.42 23.76 19.82
C GLY A 207 7.28 22.25 20.04
N TRP A 208 6.06 21.79 20.37
CA TRP A 208 5.74 20.38 20.57
C TRP A 208 5.13 19.78 19.29
N VAL A 209 5.23 18.46 19.13
CA VAL A 209 4.64 17.74 18.00
C VAL A 209 3.12 17.71 18.11
N ASP A 210 2.40 18.18 17.08
CA ASP A 210 0.95 17.97 16.96
C ASP A 210 0.67 16.54 16.48
N VAL A 211 0.34 15.66 17.43
CA VAL A 211 0.06 14.23 17.18
C VAL A 211 -1.18 13.99 16.33
N ALA A 212 -2.04 14.99 16.15
CA ALA A 212 -3.22 14.94 15.31
C ALA A 212 -3.11 15.86 14.08
N ALA A 213 -1.92 16.41 13.78
CA ALA A 213 -1.70 17.17 12.56
C ALA A 213 -2.05 16.32 11.34
N ALA A 214 -3.07 16.77 10.60
CA ALA A 214 -3.19 16.38 9.20
C ALA A 214 -2.01 17.02 8.44
N PRO A 215 -1.38 16.32 7.47
CA PRO A 215 -0.48 16.98 6.53
C PRO A 215 -1.18 18.21 5.92
N GLU A 216 -0.48 19.34 5.76
CA GLU A 216 -1.00 20.70 5.45
C GLU A 216 -1.89 20.87 4.19
N THR A 217 -2.31 19.81 3.52
CA THR A 217 -3.20 19.86 2.35
C THR A 217 -4.62 19.38 2.67
N THR A 218 -5.35 20.16 3.47
CA THR A 218 -6.79 19.93 3.71
C THR A 218 -7.62 21.06 3.12
N MET A 219 -7.54 21.27 1.80
CA MET A 219 -8.44 22.14 1.05
C MET A 219 -9.26 21.30 0.05
N ASN A 220 -10.44 20.86 0.52
CA ASN A 220 -11.70 20.54 -0.21
C ASN A 220 -12.48 19.39 0.44
N GLN A 221 -12.94 19.59 1.68
CA GLN A 221 -13.70 18.58 2.43
C GLN A 221 -15.17 18.39 2.01
N THR A 222 -15.65 18.98 0.92
CA THR A 222 -17.04 18.75 0.46
C THR A 222 -17.21 17.53 -0.46
N ARG A 223 -16.12 16.86 -0.88
CA ARG A 223 -16.16 15.52 -1.54
C ARG A 223 -15.48 14.40 -0.75
N LEU A 224 -14.60 14.73 0.21
CA LEU A 224 -13.85 13.76 1.03
C LEU A 224 -14.72 12.98 2.03
N ALA A 225 -15.97 13.38 2.25
CA ALA A 225 -16.90 12.66 3.13
C ALA A 225 -17.43 11.33 2.57
N ARG A 226 -16.99 10.89 1.37
CA ARG A 226 -17.53 9.69 0.70
C ARG A 226 -16.53 8.58 0.40
N ILE A 227 -15.22 8.83 0.37
CA ILE A 227 -14.24 7.77 0.05
C ILE A 227 -13.65 7.26 1.36
N ASP A 228 -13.93 5.99 1.69
CA ASP A 228 -13.28 5.31 2.81
C ASP A 228 -11.91 4.77 2.35
N PRO A 229 -10.79 5.16 2.99
CA PRO A 229 -9.47 4.62 2.68
C PRO A 229 -9.28 3.16 3.14
N PHE A 230 -10.08 2.63 4.06
CA PHE A 230 -9.90 1.28 4.61
C PHE A 230 -9.88 0.17 3.54
N PRO A 231 -10.83 0.10 2.59
CA PRO A 231 -10.78 -0.88 1.51
C PRO A 231 -9.50 -0.86 0.67
N TYR A 232 -8.80 0.27 0.66
CA TYR A 232 -7.61 0.50 -0.16
C TYR A 232 -6.31 0.24 0.60
N SER A 233 -6.34 0.14 1.92
CA SER A 233 -5.16 -0.06 2.78
C SER A 233 -5.08 -1.44 3.42
N HIS A 234 -6.15 -2.23 3.41
CA HIS A 234 -6.20 -3.56 4.02
C HIS A 234 -6.28 -4.67 2.97
N ARG A 235 -5.60 -5.78 3.23
CA ARG A 235 -5.65 -6.99 2.40
C ARG A 235 -6.78 -7.93 2.80
N VAL A 236 -7.21 -8.76 1.86
CA VAL A 236 -8.23 -9.80 2.09
C VAL A 236 -7.80 -10.77 3.18
N SER A 237 -6.52 -11.15 3.20
CA SER A 237 -5.96 -12.05 4.23
C SER A 237 -6.11 -11.57 5.67
N GLU A 238 -6.29 -10.26 5.90
CA GLU A 238 -6.39 -9.69 7.24
C GLU A 238 -7.76 -9.93 7.90
N ILE A 239 -8.81 -10.17 7.09
CA ILE A 239 -10.18 -10.35 7.59
C ILE A 239 -10.88 -11.59 7.05
N MET A 240 -10.23 -12.38 6.20
CA MET A 240 -10.79 -13.64 5.70
C MET A 240 -10.96 -14.66 6.82
N HIS A 241 -11.95 -15.54 6.65
CA HIS A 241 -12.11 -16.75 7.44
C HIS A 241 -11.21 -17.86 6.91
N SER A 242 -10.44 -18.50 7.79
CA SER A 242 -9.57 -19.62 7.47
C SER A 242 -9.56 -20.66 8.60
N PRO A 243 -9.55 -21.98 8.30
CA PRO A 243 -9.60 -22.59 6.97
C PRO A 243 -11.02 -22.62 6.35
N PRO A 244 -11.15 -22.76 5.02
CA PRO A 244 -12.46 -22.93 4.39
C PRO A 244 -13.05 -24.30 4.72
N HIS A 245 -14.37 -24.37 4.86
CA HIS A 245 -15.08 -25.62 5.13
C HIS A 245 -15.49 -26.27 3.82
N ILE A 246 -14.86 -27.40 3.50
CA ILE A 246 -15.03 -28.11 2.22
C ILE A 246 -15.72 -29.44 2.47
N ILE A 247 -16.80 -29.70 1.75
CA ILE A 247 -17.60 -30.93 1.83
C ILE A 247 -17.80 -31.57 0.45
N SER A 248 -18.12 -32.87 0.44
CA SER A 248 -18.24 -33.64 -0.80
C SER A 248 -19.46 -33.22 -1.64
N PRO A 249 -19.38 -33.23 -2.98
CA PRO A 249 -20.51 -32.94 -3.87
C PRO A 249 -21.68 -33.92 -3.74
N ASP A 250 -21.44 -35.12 -3.20
CA ASP A 250 -22.47 -36.14 -2.99
C ASP A 250 -23.16 -36.05 -1.63
N GLN A 251 -22.67 -35.18 -0.73
CA GLN A 251 -23.36 -34.90 0.53
C GLN A 251 -24.66 -34.14 0.26
N THR A 252 -25.58 -34.21 1.21
CA THR A 252 -26.94 -33.69 1.05
C THR A 252 -27.08 -32.26 1.58
N VAL A 253 -28.17 -31.60 1.19
CA VAL A 253 -28.59 -30.32 1.78
C VAL A 253 -28.70 -30.40 3.31
N LEU A 254 -29.17 -31.52 3.86
CA LEU A 254 -29.23 -31.73 5.31
C LEU A 254 -27.85 -31.74 5.97
N ASP A 255 -26.86 -32.34 5.32
CA ASP A 255 -25.50 -32.39 5.86
C ASP A 255 -24.88 -30.99 5.90
N ALA A 256 -25.04 -30.21 4.83
CA ALA A 256 -24.62 -28.81 4.80
C ALA A 256 -25.35 -27.95 5.84
N ALA A 257 -26.68 -28.09 5.95
CA ALA A 257 -27.48 -27.33 6.92
C ALA A 257 -27.08 -27.62 8.38
N ARG A 258 -26.80 -28.89 8.71
CA ARG A 258 -26.29 -29.29 10.02
C ARG A 258 -24.93 -28.68 10.29
N LEU A 259 -24.00 -28.81 9.34
CA LEU A 259 -22.66 -28.25 9.49
C LEU A 259 -22.70 -26.73 9.70
N MET A 260 -23.48 -26.01 8.88
CA MET A 260 -23.69 -24.57 9.01
C MET A 260 -24.28 -24.20 10.38
N SER A 261 -25.28 -24.95 10.86
CA SER A 261 -25.91 -24.67 12.16
C SER A 261 -25.00 -24.97 13.35
N GLU A 262 -24.28 -26.09 13.34
CA GLU A 262 -23.41 -26.53 14.43
C GLU A 262 -22.17 -25.63 14.55
N GLN A 263 -21.61 -25.21 13.42
CA GLN A 263 -20.37 -24.42 13.37
C GLN A 263 -20.61 -22.92 13.12
N ARG A 264 -21.87 -22.49 13.03
CA ARG A 264 -22.29 -21.10 12.77
C ARG A 264 -21.65 -20.52 11.50
N LEU A 265 -21.72 -21.28 10.41
CA LEU A 265 -21.18 -20.91 9.10
C LEU A 265 -22.28 -20.35 8.20
N ASP A 266 -21.95 -19.33 7.42
CA ASP A 266 -22.87 -18.71 6.45
C ASP A 266 -22.86 -19.43 5.08
N CYS A 267 -21.80 -20.18 4.80
CA CYS A 267 -21.63 -20.98 3.58
C CYS A 267 -20.66 -22.16 3.77
N VAL A 268 -20.67 -23.08 2.81
CA VAL A 268 -19.73 -24.20 2.68
C VAL A 268 -19.26 -24.31 1.23
N PHE A 269 -18.02 -24.74 1.05
CA PHE A 269 -17.45 -25.02 -0.27
C PHE A 269 -17.65 -26.49 -0.62
N ILE A 270 -17.92 -26.77 -1.88
CA ILE A 270 -18.11 -28.13 -2.38
C ILE A 270 -16.89 -28.54 -3.19
N GLY A 271 -16.28 -29.67 -2.87
CA GLY A 271 -15.09 -30.17 -3.55
C GLY A 271 -14.49 -31.40 -2.88
N THR A 272 -13.36 -31.86 -3.41
CA THR A 272 -12.56 -32.96 -2.83
C THR A 272 -11.38 -32.46 -2.00
N GLY A 273 -11.05 -31.16 -2.11
CA GLY A 273 -10.01 -30.49 -1.33
C GLY A 273 -9.81 -29.04 -1.78
N PRO A 274 -8.89 -28.29 -1.13
CA PRO A 274 -8.63 -26.87 -1.42
C PRO A 274 -8.23 -26.58 -2.88
N ASP A 275 -7.75 -27.59 -3.59
CA ASP A 275 -7.17 -27.50 -4.94
C ASP A 275 -8.22 -27.91 -6.00
N GLN A 276 -9.37 -28.44 -5.55
CA GLN A 276 -10.42 -29.04 -6.37
C GLN A 276 -11.78 -28.63 -5.81
N ILE A 277 -12.09 -27.35 -5.94
CA ILE A 277 -13.39 -26.77 -5.55
C ILE A 277 -14.30 -26.75 -6.77
N ALA A 278 -15.45 -27.41 -6.64
CA ALA A 278 -16.48 -27.49 -7.67
C ALA A 278 -17.54 -26.39 -7.54
N GLY A 279 -17.82 -25.90 -6.32
CA GLY A 279 -18.86 -24.91 -6.10
C GLY A 279 -18.95 -24.40 -4.66
N ILE A 280 -19.96 -23.57 -4.41
CA ILE A 280 -20.29 -23.02 -3.08
C ILE A 280 -21.79 -23.18 -2.82
N ALA A 281 -22.17 -23.51 -1.58
CA ALA A 281 -23.55 -23.49 -1.12
C ALA A 281 -23.66 -22.61 0.12
N SER A 282 -24.64 -21.70 0.11
CA SER A 282 -24.94 -20.77 1.20
C SER A 282 -26.32 -21.05 1.80
N GLU A 283 -26.64 -20.39 2.90
CA GLU A 283 -27.99 -20.40 3.46
C GLU A 283 -29.08 -20.04 2.42
N ARG A 284 -28.76 -19.14 1.47
CA ARG A 284 -29.68 -18.75 0.39
C ARG A 284 -30.01 -19.92 -0.54
N ASP A 285 -29.05 -20.79 -0.80
CA ASP A 285 -29.22 -21.94 -1.69
C ASP A 285 -30.04 -23.04 -1.00
N ILE A 286 -29.85 -23.22 0.31
CA ILE A 286 -30.71 -24.09 1.13
C ILE A 286 -32.17 -23.59 1.11
N VAL A 287 -32.39 -22.28 1.28
CA VAL A 287 -33.74 -21.70 1.21
C VAL A 287 -34.35 -21.85 -0.18
N ARG A 288 -33.58 -21.60 -1.26
CA ARG A 288 -34.04 -21.82 -2.64
C ARG A 288 -34.39 -23.28 -2.90
N CYS A 289 -33.61 -24.22 -2.36
CA CYS A 289 -33.88 -25.65 -2.47
C CYS A 289 -35.25 -26.03 -1.90
N MET A 290 -35.71 -25.36 -0.84
CA MET A 290 -37.05 -25.60 -0.26
C MET A 290 -38.20 -25.18 -1.17
N ALA A 291 -37.94 -24.32 -2.16
CA ALA A 291 -38.92 -23.87 -3.13
C ALA A 291 -38.95 -24.72 -4.41
N LEU A 292 -38.05 -25.71 -4.54
CA LEU A 292 -38.05 -26.62 -5.68
C LEU A 292 -39.27 -27.55 -5.64
N PRO A 293 -39.88 -27.87 -6.80
CA PRO A 293 -40.95 -28.85 -6.86
C PRO A 293 -40.38 -30.25 -6.57
N THR A 294 -40.51 -30.69 -5.32
CA THR A 294 -40.19 -32.07 -4.93
C THR A 294 -41.34 -32.98 -5.29
N ASP A 295 -41.11 -34.04 -6.06
CA ASP A 295 -42.08 -35.12 -6.23
C ASP A 295 -42.19 -35.95 -4.94
N ALA A 296 -43.12 -36.91 -4.89
CA ALA A 296 -43.38 -37.71 -3.70
C ALA A 296 -42.20 -38.60 -3.25
N VAL A 297 -41.08 -38.62 -3.97
CA VAL A 297 -39.97 -39.58 -3.77
C VAL A 297 -38.73 -38.91 -3.17
N VAL A 298 -38.43 -37.64 -3.47
CA VAL A 298 -37.21 -36.97 -2.98
C VAL A 298 -37.54 -35.76 -2.11
N ARG A 299 -37.19 -35.81 -0.82
CA ARG A 299 -37.31 -34.64 0.07
C ARG A 299 -36.21 -33.65 -0.23
N ALA A 300 -36.50 -32.34 -0.17
CA ALA A 300 -35.52 -31.27 -0.43
C ALA A 300 -34.23 -31.42 0.39
N ARG A 301 -34.33 -31.86 1.64
CA ARG A 301 -33.17 -32.08 2.53
C ARG A 301 -32.23 -33.20 2.06
N ASP A 302 -32.73 -34.15 1.26
CA ASP A 302 -32.00 -35.33 0.79
C ASP A 302 -31.36 -35.07 -0.60
N ILE A 303 -31.52 -33.86 -1.18
CA ILE A 303 -30.93 -33.48 -2.47
C ILE A 303 -29.40 -33.37 -2.34
N PRO A 304 -28.61 -33.96 -3.26
CA PRO A 304 -27.16 -33.77 -3.31
C PRO A 304 -26.74 -32.33 -3.60
N LEU A 305 -25.65 -31.86 -2.98
CA LEU A 305 -25.21 -30.48 -3.08
C LEU A 305 -24.82 -30.03 -4.48
N HIS A 306 -24.29 -30.93 -5.33
CA HIS A 306 -23.95 -30.58 -6.71
C HIS A 306 -25.15 -30.10 -7.54
N ASN A 307 -26.40 -30.41 -7.11
CA ASN A 307 -27.62 -29.95 -7.78
C ASN A 307 -28.06 -28.55 -7.36
N ILE A 308 -27.55 -28.02 -6.24
CA ILE A 308 -27.97 -26.71 -5.70
C ILE A 308 -26.81 -25.71 -5.56
N MET A 309 -25.57 -26.15 -5.67
CA MET A 309 -24.40 -25.28 -5.54
C MET A 309 -24.32 -24.25 -6.66
N SER A 310 -23.75 -23.10 -6.35
CA SER A 310 -23.33 -22.12 -7.35
C SER A 310 -21.93 -22.45 -7.86
N ALA A 311 -21.74 -22.40 -9.18
CA ALA A 311 -20.45 -22.65 -9.85
C ALA A 311 -20.29 -21.74 -11.09
N PRO A 312 -19.06 -21.31 -11.44
CA PRO A 312 -17.83 -21.48 -10.66
C PRO A 312 -17.83 -20.64 -9.38
N VAL A 313 -16.97 -20.99 -8.41
CA VAL A 313 -16.75 -20.15 -7.22
C VAL A 313 -16.02 -18.88 -7.65
N ILE A 314 -16.60 -17.72 -7.38
CA ILE A 314 -15.93 -16.44 -7.59
C ILE A 314 -14.91 -16.23 -6.47
N THR A 315 -13.67 -15.95 -6.85
CA THR A 315 -12.55 -15.82 -5.92
C THR A 315 -11.85 -14.47 -5.98
N VAL A 316 -11.04 -14.21 -4.95
CA VAL A 316 -10.11 -13.09 -4.83
C VAL A 316 -8.79 -13.61 -4.23
N SER A 317 -7.65 -12.97 -4.50
CA SER A 317 -6.38 -13.37 -3.90
C SER A 317 -6.31 -12.95 -2.42
N ALA A 318 -5.65 -13.76 -1.58
CA ALA A 318 -5.33 -13.40 -0.20
C ALA A 318 -4.49 -12.10 -0.10
N ASP A 319 -3.71 -11.83 -1.15
CA ASP A 319 -2.87 -10.63 -1.25
C ASP A 319 -3.62 -9.43 -1.84
N ASP A 320 -4.83 -9.59 -2.37
CA ASP A 320 -5.60 -8.46 -2.91
C ASP A 320 -6.05 -7.51 -1.80
N TYR A 321 -6.22 -6.23 -2.15
CA TYR A 321 -6.83 -5.24 -1.26
C TYR A 321 -8.36 -5.43 -1.18
N LEU A 322 -8.96 -5.06 -0.05
CA LEU A 322 -10.39 -5.25 0.22
C LEU A 322 -11.33 -4.57 -0.78
N HIS A 323 -10.94 -3.45 -1.38
CA HIS A 323 -11.74 -2.79 -2.42
C HIS A 323 -11.94 -3.68 -3.65
N ILE A 324 -11.01 -4.60 -3.95
CA ILE A 324 -11.14 -5.59 -5.02
C ILE A 324 -12.20 -6.62 -4.65
N ALA A 325 -12.20 -7.10 -3.40
CA ALA A 325 -13.21 -8.02 -2.90
C ALA A 325 -14.62 -7.38 -2.90
N LEU A 326 -14.75 -6.14 -2.41
CA LEU A 326 -15.99 -5.37 -2.46
C LEU A 326 -16.51 -5.18 -3.88
N GLY A 327 -15.62 -4.77 -4.80
CA GLY A 327 -15.98 -4.60 -6.21
C GLY A 327 -16.49 -5.89 -6.83
N ARG A 328 -15.85 -7.05 -6.56
CA ARG A 328 -16.31 -8.36 -7.05
C ARG A 328 -17.66 -8.76 -6.47
N ILE A 329 -17.86 -8.56 -5.17
CA ILE A 329 -19.13 -8.81 -4.48
C ILE A 329 -20.28 -8.04 -5.14
N HIS A 330 -20.10 -6.73 -5.35
CA HIS A 330 -21.12 -5.88 -5.98
C HIS A 330 -21.34 -6.26 -7.44
N THR A 331 -20.26 -6.41 -8.22
CA THR A 331 -20.32 -6.72 -9.66
C THR A 331 -21.07 -8.03 -9.94
N HIS A 332 -20.89 -9.05 -9.08
CA HIS A 332 -21.53 -10.35 -9.27
C HIS A 332 -22.84 -10.53 -8.48
N ASP A 333 -23.31 -9.54 -7.72
CA ASP A 333 -24.46 -9.64 -6.80
C ASP A 333 -24.40 -10.87 -5.88
N ILE A 334 -23.22 -11.12 -5.31
CA ILE A 334 -22.94 -12.25 -4.42
C ILE A 334 -22.60 -11.77 -3.01
N ARG A 335 -22.70 -12.68 -2.03
CA ARG A 335 -22.42 -12.35 -0.62
C ARG A 335 -21.13 -12.96 -0.08
N HIS A 336 -20.53 -13.88 -0.82
CA HIS A 336 -19.38 -14.66 -0.40
C HIS A 336 -18.38 -14.75 -1.55
N LEU A 337 -17.09 -14.61 -1.23
CA LEU A 337 -15.99 -14.86 -2.14
C LEU A 337 -15.09 -15.95 -1.55
N GLY A 338 -14.61 -16.86 -2.40
CA GLY A 338 -13.48 -17.71 -2.04
C GLY A 338 -12.19 -16.90 -2.04
N VAL A 339 -11.27 -17.20 -1.14
CA VAL A 339 -9.95 -16.56 -1.09
C VAL A 339 -8.89 -17.58 -1.47
N THR A 340 -8.08 -17.26 -2.48
CA THR A 340 -7.01 -18.15 -2.97
C THR A 340 -5.63 -17.69 -2.53
N ASP A 341 -4.73 -18.63 -2.27
CA ASP A 341 -3.31 -18.35 -2.09
C ASP A 341 -2.58 -18.12 -3.43
N ALA A 342 -1.28 -17.85 -3.37
CA ALA A 342 -0.43 -17.63 -4.53
C ALA A 342 -0.32 -18.85 -5.48
N THR A 343 -0.70 -20.04 -5.02
CA THR A 343 -0.72 -21.28 -5.82
C THR A 343 -2.09 -21.55 -6.44
N GLY A 344 -3.08 -20.68 -6.20
CA GLY A 344 -4.45 -20.80 -6.70
C GLY A 344 -5.35 -21.71 -5.86
N ARG A 345 -4.87 -22.20 -4.71
CA ARG A 345 -5.64 -23.07 -3.81
C ARG A 345 -6.57 -22.25 -2.93
N LEU A 346 -7.74 -22.77 -2.59
CA LEU A 346 -8.67 -22.10 -1.67
C LEU A 346 -8.11 -22.08 -0.24
N ALA A 347 -7.64 -20.91 0.20
CA ALA A 347 -7.03 -20.70 1.51
C ALA A 347 -8.01 -20.16 2.57
N GLY A 348 -9.12 -19.57 2.13
CA GLY A 348 -10.12 -18.99 3.00
C GLY A 348 -11.35 -18.49 2.26
N TRP A 349 -12.16 -17.66 2.92
CA TRP A 349 -13.32 -17.00 2.33
C TRP A 349 -13.66 -15.69 3.05
N ILE A 350 -14.42 -14.82 2.40
CA ILE A 350 -14.89 -13.55 2.98
C ILE A 350 -16.36 -13.30 2.63
N SER A 351 -17.11 -12.68 3.54
CA SER A 351 -18.50 -12.29 3.32
C SER A 351 -18.71 -10.78 3.28
N VAL A 352 -19.84 -10.35 2.71
CA VAL A 352 -20.35 -8.98 2.84
C VAL A 352 -20.55 -8.57 4.30
N ARG A 353 -20.85 -9.54 5.18
CA ARG A 353 -21.03 -9.28 6.61
C ARG A 353 -19.73 -8.84 7.29
N ASP A 354 -18.61 -9.44 6.89
CA ASP A 354 -17.29 -9.08 7.41
C ASP A 354 -16.91 -7.66 6.97
N LEU A 355 -17.29 -7.30 5.75
CA LEU A 355 -17.07 -5.97 5.18
C LEU A 355 -18.00 -4.91 5.79
N THR A 356 -19.27 -5.23 6.08
CA THR A 356 -20.21 -4.33 6.77
C THR A 356 -19.84 -4.06 8.22
N ARG A 357 -19.29 -5.05 8.94
CA ARG A 357 -18.75 -4.84 10.31
C ARG A 357 -17.67 -3.76 10.34
N GLN A 358 -16.94 -3.61 9.22
CA GLN A 358 -15.94 -2.56 9.03
C GLN A 358 -16.53 -1.23 8.52
N ARG A 359 -17.87 -1.07 8.50
CA ARG A 359 -18.62 0.11 8.04
C ARG A 359 -18.41 0.48 6.56
N LEU A 360 -18.07 -0.50 5.70
CA LEU A 360 -17.70 -0.27 4.30
C LEU A 360 -18.87 -0.07 3.32
N THR A 361 -20.13 -0.16 3.79
CA THR A 361 -21.30 -0.22 2.91
C THR A 361 -21.79 1.10 2.34
N GLU A 362 -21.24 2.24 2.78
CA GLU A 362 -21.60 3.56 2.26
C GLU A 362 -20.41 4.28 1.60
N ALA A 363 -19.25 3.62 1.54
CA ALA A 363 -18.05 4.16 0.95
C ALA A 363 -18.11 4.12 -0.59
N MET A 364 -17.80 5.26 -1.20
CA MET A 364 -17.51 5.37 -2.62
C MET A 364 -16.23 4.58 -2.94
N ILE A 365 -16.38 3.55 -3.76
CA ILE A 365 -15.27 2.73 -4.26
C ILE A 365 -15.03 3.12 -5.71
N ILE A 366 -13.92 3.83 -5.98
CA ILE A 366 -13.50 4.25 -7.33
C ILE A 366 -13.54 3.08 -8.33
N GLY A 367 -13.08 1.90 -7.93
CA GLY A 367 -13.09 0.71 -8.78
C GLY A 367 -14.49 0.24 -9.17
N ASP A 368 -15.48 0.40 -8.28
CA ASP A 368 -16.88 0.04 -8.53
C ASP A 368 -17.54 1.05 -9.48
N GLU A 369 -17.28 2.35 -9.28
CA GLU A 369 -17.71 3.40 -10.20
C GLU A 369 -17.12 3.21 -11.60
N LEU A 370 -15.85 2.78 -11.70
CA LEU A 370 -15.21 2.44 -12.97
C LEU A 370 -15.87 1.23 -13.63
N SER A 371 -16.15 0.16 -12.88
CA SER A 371 -16.86 -1.01 -13.41
C SER A 371 -18.25 -0.65 -13.96
N GLY A 372 -18.97 0.24 -13.26
CA GLY A 372 -20.30 0.72 -13.66
C GLY A 372 -20.33 1.83 -14.72
N ALA A 373 -19.18 2.38 -15.12
CA ALA A 373 -19.11 3.54 -16.00
C ALA A 373 -19.68 3.27 -17.41
N GLY A 374 -20.62 4.10 -17.87
CA GLY A 374 -21.18 3.99 -19.22
C GLY A 374 -20.38 4.74 -20.29
N SER A 375 -19.46 5.61 -19.88
CA SER A 375 -18.75 6.53 -20.76
C SER A 375 -17.37 6.92 -20.22
N ALA A 376 -16.54 7.53 -21.08
CA ALA A 376 -15.26 8.12 -20.64
C ALA A 376 -15.44 9.29 -19.64
N ALA A 377 -16.58 9.99 -19.69
CA ALA A 377 -16.90 11.04 -18.73
C ALA A 377 -17.16 10.46 -17.32
N ASP A 378 -17.84 9.32 -17.24
CA ASP A 378 -18.05 8.61 -15.97
C ASP A 378 -16.72 8.09 -15.41
N MET A 379 -15.86 7.53 -16.26
CA MET A 379 -14.51 7.11 -15.86
C MET A 379 -13.68 8.30 -15.34
N ARG A 380 -13.74 9.46 -16.02
CA ARG A 380 -13.08 10.68 -15.55
C ARG A 380 -13.59 11.12 -14.18
N ALA A 381 -14.91 11.04 -13.96
CA ALA A 381 -15.52 11.40 -12.69
C ALA A 381 -15.02 10.50 -11.55
N ALA A 382 -14.94 9.18 -11.78
CA ALA A 382 -14.41 8.22 -10.82
C ALA A 382 -12.91 8.47 -10.52
N LEU A 383 -12.08 8.62 -11.55
CA LEU A 383 -10.64 8.85 -11.41
C LEU A 383 -10.30 10.20 -10.74
N ALA A 384 -11.19 11.18 -10.81
CA ALA A 384 -11.02 12.46 -10.11
C ALA A 384 -10.94 12.30 -8.57
N GLY A 385 -11.35 11.15 -8.02
CA GLY A 385 -11.20 10.82 -6.60
C GLY A 385 -9.78 10.38 -6.19
N LEU A 386 -8.92 9.98 -7.14
CA LEU A 386 -7.59 9.43 -6.85
C LEU A 386 -6.67 10.36 -6.03
N PRO A 387 -6.57 11.68 -6.31
CA PRO A 387 -5.71 12.55 -5.53
C PRO A 387 -6.15 12.65 -4.06
N SER A 388 -7.46 12.74 -3.83
CA SER A 388 -8.04 12.79 -2.49
C SER A 388 -7.85 11.48 -1.73
N LEU A 389 -8.09 10.33 -2.38
CA LEU A 389 -7.81 9.02 -1.80
C LEU A 389 -6.33 8.89 -1.42
N SER A 390 -5.43 9.29 -2.31
CA SER A 390 -3.99 9.24 -2.09
C SER A 390 -3.56 10.12 -0.91
N ALA A 391 -4.13 11.32 -0.79
CA ALA A 391 -3.88 12.22 0.34
C ALA A 391 -4.38 11.63 1.66
N SER A 392 -5.58 11.03 1.68
CA SER A 392 -6.13 10.35 2.86
C SER A 392 -5.27 9.17 3.29
N LEU A 393 -4.90 8.28 2.35
CA LEU A 393 -4.02 7.15 2.64
C LEU A 393 -2.65 7.61 3.16
N GLN A 394 -2.10 8.69 2.60
CA GLN A 394 -0.86 9.28 3.10
C GLN A 394 -1.00 9.83 4.52
N ALA A 395 -2.13 10.49 4.84
CA ALA A 395 -2.40 11.01 6.19
C ALA A 395 -2.59 9.88 7.23
N GLU A 396 -3.06 8.71 6.80
CA GLU A 396 -3.16 7.50 7.62
C GLU A 396 -1.81 6.79 7.83
N GLY A 397 -0.75 7.26 7.15
CA GLY A 397 0.59 6.67 7.26
C GLY A 397 0.80 5.44 6.37
N ILE A 398 -0.07 5.22 5.38
CA ILE A 398 0.14 4.16 4.39
C ILE A 398 1.38 4.48 3.56
N ALA A 399 2.23 3.46 3.37
CA ALA A 399 3.44 3.62 2.58
C ALA A 399 3.11 4.06 1.15
N SER A 400 3.79 5.09 0.64
CA SER A 400 3.52 5.64 -0.70
C SER A 400 3.63 4.62 -1.83
N TYR A 401 4.40 3.56 -1.61
CA TYR A 401 4.54 2.46 -2.54
C TYR A 401 3.27 1.59 -2.62
N ASP A 402 2.59 1.37 -1.49
CA ASP A 402 1.29 0.70 -1.47
C ASP A 402 0.19 1.58 -2.09
N ILE A 403 0.27 2.90 -1.87
CA ILE A 403 -0.61 3.87 -2.53
C ILE A 403 -0.42 3.83 -4.06
N ALA A 404 0.82 3.71 -4.55
CA ALA A 404 1.09 3.54 -5.98
C ALA A 404 0.44 2.28 -6.55
N ALA A 405 0.45 1.17 -5.80
CA ALA A 405 -0.23 -0.05 -6.20
C ALA A 405 -1.77 0.11 -6.29
N VAL A 406 -2.36 0.86 -5.35
CA VAL A 406 -3.79 1.22 -5.39
C VAL A 406 -4.11 2.05 -6.64
N ILE A 407 -3.29 3.07 -6.92
CA ILE A 407 -3.43 3.95 -8.09
C ILE A 407 -3.33 3.12 -9.39
N SER A 408 -2.30 2.28 -9.53
CA SER A 408 -2.17 1.37 -10.68
C SER A 408 -3.38 0.45 -10.83
N GLY A 409 -3.95 -0.04 -9.73
CA GLY A 409 -5.18 -0.83 -9.73
C GLY A 409 -6.36 -0.09 -10.37
N GLN A 410 -6.52 1.20 -10.06
CA GLN A 410 -7.60 2.01 -10.64
C GLN A 410 -7.37 2.30 -12.13
N TYR A 411 -6.12 2.52 -12.55
CA TYR A 411 -5.82 2.67 -13.98
C TYR A 411 -6.06 1.38 -14.77
N ARG A 412 -5.76 0.21 -14.19
CA ARG A 412 -6.14 -1.08 -14.81
C ARG A 412 -7.65 -1.25 -14.92
N ALA A 413 -8.41 -0.84 -13.90
CA ALA A 413 -9.87 -0.88 -13.95
C ALA A 413 -10.42 0.04 -15.06
N ALA A 414 -9.89 1.27 -15.19
CA ALA A 414 -10.24 2.17 -16.28
C ALA A 414 -9.88 1.60 -17.66
N MET A 415 -8.71 0.97 -17.79
CA MET A 415 -8.27 0.32 -19.04
C MET A 415 -9.17 -0.85 -19.43
N ARG A 416 -9.55 -1.70 -18.46
CA ARG A 416 -10.54 -2.77 -18.69
C ARG A 416 -11.86 -2.19 -19.16
N LYS A 417 -12.35 -1.13 -18.51
CA LYS A 417 -13.63 -0.54 -18.87
C LYS A 417 -13.61 0.10 -20.26
N ALA A 418 -12.51 0.77 -20.61
CA ALA A 418 -12.32 1.31 -21.95
C ALA A 418 -12.36 0.21 -23.02
N ALA A 419 -11.76 -0.96 -22.74
CA ALA A 419 -11.83 -2.12 -23.64
C ALA A 419 -13.25 -2.68 -23.77
N GLU A 420 -13.98 -2.86 -22.66
CA GLU A 420 -15.39 -3.30 -22.68
C GLU A 420 -16.26 -2.36 -23.53
N LEU A 421 -16.13 -1.05 -23.33
CA LEU A 421 -16.90 -0.04 -24.07
C LEU A 421 -16.51 0.06 -25.55
N ALA A 422 -15.25 -0.26 -25.90
CA ALA A 422 -14.79 -0.27 -27.27
C ALA A 422 -15.25 -1.53 -28.02
N GLU A 423 -15.24 -2.69 -27.38
CA GLU A 423 -15.72 -3.94 -27.97
C GLU A 423 -17.24 -3.91 -28.15
N ALA A 424 -17.98 -3.33 -27.20
CA ALA A 424 -19.42 -3.10 -27.33
C ALA A 424 -19.79 -2.20 -28.52
N GLU A 425 -18.90 -1.27 -28.91
CA GLU A 425 -19.08 -0.39 -30.07
C GLU A 425 -18.73 -1.10 -31.39
N LEU A 426 -17.60 -1.81 -31.43
CA LEU A 426 -17.06 -2.42 -32.65
C LEU A 426 -17.67 -3.78 -32.99
N GLY A 427 -18.36 -4.41 -32.05
CA GLY A 427 -18.84 -5.78 -32.15
C GLY A 427 -17.80 -6.81 -31.66
N PRO A 428 -18.12 -8.11 -31.73
CA PRO A 428 -17.25 -9.14 -31.19
C PRO A 428 -15.89 -9.17 -31.91
N ALA A 429 -14.82 -9.37 -31.15
CA ALA A 429 -13.49 -9.53 -31.70
C ALA A 429 -13.41 -10.75 -32.66
N PRO A 430 -12.63 -10.65 -33.76
CA PRO A 430 -12.50 -11.73 -34.73
C PRO A 430 -11.71 -12.93 -34.19
N LEU A 431 -10.90 -12.72 -33.15
CA LEU A 431 -10.02 -13.71 -32.51
C LEU A 431 -9.97 -13.44 -31.02
N SER A 432 -9.58 -14.46 -30.25
CA SER A 432 -9.21 -14.28 -28.84
C SER A 432 -8.07 -13.28 -28.70
N TRP A 433 -8.11 -12.46 -27.66
CA TRP A 433 -7.15 -11.38 -27.45
C TRP A 433 -6.89 -11.16 -25.97
N SER A 434 -5.75 -10.54 -25.64
CA SER A 434 -5.43 -10.05 -24.30
C SER A 434 -4.86 -8.64 -24.38
N LEU A 435 -5.38 -7.76 -23.53
CA LEU A 435 -4.88 -6.39 -23.37
C LEU A 435 -3.91 -6.35 -22.19
N LEU A 436 -2.75 -5.76 -22.41
CA LEU A 436 -1.65 -5.67 -21.47
C LEU A 436 -1.44 -4.20 -21.08
N ILE A 437 -1.32 -3.93 -19.77
CA ILE A 437 -0.76 -2.66 -19.28
C ILE A 437 0.76 -2.83 -19.14
N LEU A 438 1.54 -1.83 -19.55
CA LEU A 438 3.00 -1.92 -19.58
C LEU A 438 3.66 -1.02 -18.53
N GLY A 439 4.98 -1.12 -18.41
CA GLY A 439 5.79 -0.19 -17.63
C GLY A 439 5.33 -0.04 -16.18
N SER A 440 5.17 1.20 -15.72
CA SER A 440 4.81 1.48 -14.32
C SER A 440 3.47 0.87 -13.90
N GLY A 441 2.52 0.79 -14.82
CA GLY A 441 1.21 0.18 -14.57
C GLY A 441 1.29 -1.33 -14.37
N GLY A 442 2.13 -2.01 -15.14
CA GLY A 442 2.39 -3.44 -14.98
C GLY A 442 3.22 -3.80 -13.74
N ARG A 443 4.00 -2.83 -13.21
CA ARG A 443 4.74 -3.00 -11.95
C ARG A 443 3.97 -2.66 -10.68
N ASN A 444 2.75 -2.11 -10.78
CA ASN A 444 2.05 -1.50 -9.63
C ASN A 444 2.76 -0.27 -9.04
N GLU A 445 3.35 0.57 -9.90
CA GLU A 445 4.17 1.73 -9.50
C GLU A 445 3.68 3.05 -10.16
N SER A 446 2.46 3.08 -10.68
CA SER A 446 1.89 4.29 -11.28
C SER A 446 1.53 5.31 -10.20
N LEU A 447 1.66 6.59 -10.55
CA LEU A 447 1.32 7.72 -9.67
C LEU A 447 0.25 8.60 -10.34
N LEU A 448 -0.03 9.78 -9.78
CA LEU A 448 -1.14 10.68 -10.20
C LEU A 448 -0.89 11.43 -11.52
N ALA A 449 0.21 11.13 -12.21
CA ALA A 449 0.50 11.56 -13.57
C ALA A 449 0.73 10.31 -14.42
N PRO A 450 -0.34 9.61 -14.83
CA PRO A 450 -0.22 8.34 -15.55
C PRO A 450 0.25 8.56 -16.98
N ASP A 451 1.03 7.60 -17.47
CA ASP A 451 1.30 7.42 -18.89
C ASP A 451 0.40 6.31 -19.42
N GLN A 452 -0.13 6.48 -20.62
CA GLN A 452 -0.97 5.48 -21.26
C GLN A 452 -0.13 4.45 -22.04
N ASP A 453 0.44 3.48 -21.31
CA ASP A 453 1.26 2.42 -21.90
C ASP A 453 0.48 1.09 -21.96
N HIS A 454 0.11 0.66 -23.17
CA HIS A 454 -0.59 -0.61 -23.38
C HIS A 454 -0.24 -1.30 -24.69
N ALA A 455 -0.37 -2.62 -24.69
CA ALA A 455 -0.19 -3.48 -25.85
C ALA A 455 -1.34 -4.48 -25.97
N LEU A 456 -1.61 -4.91 -27.20
CA LEU A 456 -2.60 -5.92 -27.50
C LEU A 456 -1.92 -7.11 -28.17
N ILE A 457 -2.27 -8.29 -27.68
CA ILE A 457 -1.92 -9.57 -28.27
C ILE A 457 -3.22 -10.28 -28.67
N PHE A 458 -3.23 -10.91 -29.85
CA PHE A 458 -4.34 -11.73 -30.30
C PHE A 458 -3.87 -13.08 -30.85
N ASP A 459 -4.77 -14.04 -30.96
CA ASP A 459 -4.47 -15.37 -31.47
C ASP A 459 -3.95 -15.33 -32.92
N ASP A 460 -3.20 -16.37 -33.29
CA ASP A 460 -2.78 -16.55 -34.68
C ASP A 460 -3.95 -17.04 -35.54
N MET A 461 -4.12 -16.43 -36.72
CA MET A 461 -5.01 -16.98 -37.74
C MET A 461 -4.46 -18.31 -38.28
N PRO A 462 -5.33 -19.28 -38.61
CA PRO A 462 -4.90 -20.54 -39.22
C PRO A 462 -4.00 -20.32 -40.43
N ASP A 463 -3.06 -21.23 -40.71
CA ASP A 463 -2.15 -21.12 -41.85
C ASP A 463 -2.88 -20.99 -43.20
N THR A 464 -4.11 -21.50 -43.29
CA THR A 464 -4.99 -21.40 -44.46
C THR A 464 -5.61 -20.02 -44.69
N ALA A 465 -5.53 -19.11 -43.71
CA ALA A 465 -6.08 -17.76 -43.84
C ALA A 465 -5.30 -16.92 -44.85
N THR A 466 -6.05 -16.22 -45.70
CA THR A 466 -5.53 -15.31 -46.72
C THR A 466 -4.93 -14.04 -46.10
N ASP A 467 -4.03 -13.37 -46.83
CA ASP A 467 -3.46 -12.09 -46.40
C ASP A 467 -4.54 -11.02 -46.16
N ALA A 468 -5.64 -11.08 -46.92
CA ALA A 468 -6.77 -10.18 -46.75
C ALA A 468 -7.49 -10.41 -45.40
N GLU A 469 -7.69 -11.66 -44.99
CA GLU A 469 -8.28 -12.01 -43.69
C GLU A 469 -7.35 -11.62 -42.54
N ARG A 470 -6.04 -11.89 -42.67
CA ARG A 470 -5.04 -11.48 -41.67
C ARG A 470 -5.01 -9.96 -41.51
N LYS A 471 -5.05 -9.22 -42.62
CA LYS A 471 -5.11 -7.76 -42.61
C LYS A 471 -6.41 -7.26 -41.99
N ALA A 472 -7.56 -7.84 -42.32
CA ALA A 472 -8.84 -7.46 -41.74
C ALA A 472 -8.87 -7.66 -40.22
N ALA A 473 -8.33 -8.77 -39.72
CA ALA A 473 -8.20 -9.01 -38.28
C ALA A 473 -7.30 -7.95 -37.61
N LEU A 474 -6.12 -7.66 -38.20
CA LEU A 474 -5.22 -6.62 -37.67
C LEU A 474 -5.88 -5.23 -37.70
N ASP A 475 -6.54 -4.86 -38.80
CA ASP A 475 -7.22 -3.56 -38.93
C ASP A 475 -8.33 -3.40 -37.86
N TRP A 476 -9.05 -4.49 -37.55
CA TRP A 476 -10.03 -4.50 -36.46
C TRP A 476 -9.35 -4.25 -35.11
N PHE A 477 -8.25 -4.95 -34.79
CA PHE A 477 -7.54 -4.78 -33.51
C PHE A 477 -6.86 -3.42 -33.38
N LEU A 478 -6.38 -2.83 -34.46
CA LEU A 478 -5.86 -1.46 -34.47
C LEU A 478 -6.96 -0.43 -34.20
N THR A 479 -8.15 -0.64 -34.79
CA THR A 479 -9.33 0.19 -34.54
C THR A 479 -9.78 0.07 -33.08
N PHE A 480 -9.78 -1.15 -32.54
CA PHE A 480 -10.06 -1.42 -31.13
C PHE A 480 -9.04 -0.75 -30.19
N GLY A 481 -7.74 -0.88 -30.48
CA GLY A 481 -6.69 -0.20 -29.73
C GLY A 481 -6.80 1.32 -29.77
N GLN A 482 -7.21 1.90 -30.91
CA GLN A 482 -7.50 3.34 -31.05
C GLN A 482 -8.71 3.76 -30.22
N ALA A 483 -9.80 2.99 -30.25
CA ALA A 483 -11.01 3.26 -29.47
C ALA A 483 -10.74 3.19 -27.95
N ILE A 484 -9.91 2.26 -27.49
CA ILE A 484 -9.40 2.22 -26.12
C ILE A 484 -8.58 3.48 -25.83
N ALA A 485 -7.71 3.85 -26.77
CA ALA A 485 -6.77 4.93 -26.55
C ALA A 485 -7.48 6.27 -26.32
N GLU A 486 -8.44 6.58 -27.20
CA GLU A 486 -9.28 7.77 -27.15
C GLU A 486 -10.13 7.86 -25.88
N ARG A 487 -10.68 6.73 -25.43
CA ARG A 487 -11.51 6.68 -24.21
C ARG A 487 -10.71 6.96 -22.95
N LEU A 488 -9.49 6.45 -22.87
CA LEU A 488 -8.61 6.69 -21.72
C LEU A 488 -8.11 8.15 -21.70
N ASP A 489 -7.76 8.73 -22.86
CA ASP A 489 -7.45 10.15 -22.97
C ASP A 489 -8.65 11.01 -22.54
N ALA A 490 -9.84 10.69 -23.04
CA ALA A 490 -11.08 11.31 -22.60
C ALA A 490 -11.39 11.05 -21.11
N ALA A 491 -10.92 9.97 -20.50
CA ALA A 491 -11.02 9.72 -19.06
C ALA A 491 -10.00 10.51 -18.22
N GLY A 492 -9.03 11.18 -18.85
CA GLY A 492 -7.97 11.93 -18.17
C GLY A 492 -6.65 11.17 -18.01
N ILE A 493 -6.45 10.08 -18.76
CA ILE A 493 -5.20 9.34 -18.86
C ILE A 493 -4.59 9.66 -20.23
N PRO A 494 -3.67 10.63 -20.33
CA PRO A 494 -3.27 11.21 -21.61
C PRO A 494 -2.49 10.23 -22.48
N TYR A 495 -2.57 10.42 -23.80
CA TYR A 495 -1.75 9.68 -24.76
C TYR A 495 -0.26 9.63 -24.37
N CYS A 496 0.33 8.44 -24.50
CA CYS A 496 1.76 8.28 -24.26
C CYS A 496 2.57 9.05 -25.30
N THR A 497 3.45 9.93 -24.83
CA THR A 497 4.34 10.72 -25.70
C THR A 497 5.33 9.85 -26.50
N GLY A 498 5.63 8.65 -26.00
CA GLY A 498 6.48 7.65 -26.67
C GLY A 498 5.74 6.75 -27.67
N GLY A 499 4.42 6.90 -27.82
CA GLY A 499 3.63 6.10 -28.76
C GLY A 499 3.44 4.63 -28.34
N VAL A 500 3.52 4.33 -27.05
CA VAL A 500 3.39 2.97 -26.49
C VAL A 500 1.91 2.58 -26.35
N MET A 501 1.23 2.42 -27.48
CA MET A 501 -0.22 2.19 -27.50
C MET A 501 -0.62 1.15 -28.54
N SER A 502 -1.59 0.31 -28.17
CA SER A 502 -2.19 -0.73 -29.03
C SER A 502 -2.91 -0.20 -30.28
N SER A 503 -3.07 1.12 -30.42
CA SER A 503 -3.48 1.75 -31.67
C SER A 503 -2.42 1.71 -32.78
N SER A 504 -1.20 1.28 -32.47
CA SER A 504 -0.12 1.10 -33.43
C SER A 504 0.24 -0.36 -33.65
N ALA A 505 0.62 -0.72 -34.88
CA ALA A 505 1.07 -2.07 -35.23
C ALA A 505 2.37 -2.49 -34.52
N ARG A 506 3.09 -1.55 -33.87
CA ARG A 506 4.23 -1.86 -33.01
C ARG A 506 3.79 -2.55 -31.72
N TRP A 507 2.62 -2.18 -31.18
CA TRP A 507 2.11 -2.67 -29.90
C TRP A 507 0.81 -3.47 -30.04
N CYS A 508 0.43 -3.84 -31.25
CA CYS A 508 -0.73 -4.66 -31.57
C CYS A 508 -0.34 -5.73 -32.59
N LYS A 509 -0.24 -6.99 -32.15
CA LYS A 509 0.29 -8.10 -32.95
C LYS A 509 -0.37 -9.44 -32.59
N PRO A 510 -0.39 -10.41 -33.52
CA PRO A 510 -0.69 -11.78 -33.15
C PRO A 510 0.41 -12.38 -32.26
N LEU A 511 0.10 -13.47 -31.55
CA LEU A 511 1.01 -14.16 -30.63
C LEU A 511 2.34 -14.53 -31.31
N SER A 512 2.32 -15.11 -32.51
CA SER A 512 3.55 -15.42 -33.27
C SER A 512 4.38 -14.17 -33.58
N GLY A 513 3.72 -13.05 -33.92
CA GLY A 513 4.37 -11.77 -34.20
C GLY A 513 5.04 -11.17 -32.97
N TRP A 514 4.43 -11.30 -31.79
CA TRP A 514 5.05 -10.93 -30.52
C TRP A 514 6.24 -11.83 -30.17
N LYS A 515 6.11 -13.15 -30.32
CA LYS A 515 7.23 -14.10 -30.10
C LYS A 515 8.42 -13.77 -31.00
N GLN A 516 8.18 -13.50 -32.28
CA GLN A 516 9.22 -13.06 -33.22
C GLN A 516 9.87 -11.74 -32.77
N THR A 517 9.06 -10.74 -32.41
CA THR A 517 9.55 -9.43 -31.96
C THR A 517 10.46 -9.57 -30.73
N ILE A 518 10.07 -10.39 -29.76
CA ILE A 518 10.87 -10.65 -28.55
C ILE A 518 12.18 -11.35 -28.91
N SER A 519 12.15 -12.37 -29.77
CA SER A 519 13.36 -13.03 -30.25
C SER A 519 14.30 -12.04 -30.95
N GLU A 520 13.77 -11.12 -31.76
CA GLU A 520 14.54 -10.08 -32.43
C GLU A 520 15.16 -9.08 -31.45
N TRP A 521 14.42 -8.64 -30.42
CA TRP A 521 14.96 -7.76 -29.38
C TRP A 521 16.13 -8.41 -28.63
N VAL A 522 15.97 -9.69 -28.29
CA VAL A 522 16.99 -10.45 -27.56
C VAL A 522 18.23 -10.72 -28.43
N THR A 523 18.04 -11.05 -29.71
CA THR A 523 19.15 -11.40 -30.61
C THR A 523 19.91 -10.20 -31.16
N HIS A 524 19.23 -9.09 -31.51
CA HIS A 524 19.89 -7.93 -32.11
C HIS A 524 20.48 -6.98 -31.06
N GLY A 525 19.77 -6.76 -29.95
CA GLY A 525 20.25 -5.91 -28.86
C GLY A 525 20.49 -4.45 -29.22
N ARG A 526 19.73 -3.85 -30.16
CA ARG A 526 19.90 -2.43 -30.53
C ARG A 526 19.35 -1.52 -29.42
N ALA A 527 19.78 -0.26 -29.36
CA ALA A 527 19.32 0.68 -28.32
C ALA A 527 17.79 0.86 -28.30
N GLU A 528 17.14 0.92 -29.46
CA GLU A 528 15.69 1.00 -29.59
C GLU A 528 14.98 -0.28 -29.08
N ASP A 529 15.63 -1.43 -29.23
CA ASP A 529 15.14 -2.72 -28.72
C ASP A 529 15.22 -2.73 -27.18
N MET A 530 16.29 -2.19 -26.58
CA MET A 530 16.45 -2.13 -25.12
C MET A 530 15.35 -1.28 -24.47
N LEU A 531 15.03 -0.11 -25.06
CA LEU A 531 13.90 0.70 -24.59
C LEU A 531 12.58 -0.06 -24.68
N SER A 532 12.39 -0.81 -25.77
CA SER A 532 11.22 -1.67 -25.95
C SER A 532 11.13 -2.77 -24.88
N VAL A 533 12.26 -3.41 -24.54
CA VAL A 533 12.35 -4.41 -23.46
C VAL A 533 12.04 -3.77 -22.11
N ASP A 534 12.61 -2.60 -21.83
CA ASP A 534 12.43 -1.88 -20.56
C ASP A 534 10.98 -1.46 -20.30
N ILE A 535 10.19 -1.31 -21.36
CA ILE A 535 8.76 -1.01 -21.28
C ILE A 535 7.93 -2.30 -21.26
N PHE A 536 8.21 -3.21 -22.19
CA PHE A 536 7.36 -4.37 -22.44
C PHE A 536 7.51 -5.47 -21.39
N PHE A 537 8.72 -5.80 -20.94
CA PHE A 537 8.95 -6.97 -20.06
C PHE A 537 8.31 -6.80 -18.66
N ASP A 538 7.89 -5.59 -18.32
CA ASP A 538 7.08 -5.30 -17.14
C ASP A 538 5.59 -5.17 -17.46
N TYR A 539 5.04 -6.07 -18.29
CA TYR A 539 3.62 -6.06 -18.61
C TYR A 539 2.77 -6.72 -17.53
N GLN A 540 1.48 -6.42 -17.48
CA GLN A 540 0.50 -7.20 -16.74
C GLN A 540 -0.78 -7.35 -17.58
N PRO A 541 -1.36 -8.56 -17.68
CA PRO A 541 -2.64 -8.73 -18.36
C PRO A 541 -3.77 -8.02 -17.61
N VAL A 542 -4.67 -7.38 -18.34
CA VAL A 542 -5.77 -6.56 -17.79
C VAL A 542 -7.14 -7.22 -18.02
N CYS A 543 -7.42 -7.61 -19.26
CA CYS A 543 -8.64 -8.33 -19.69
C CYS A 543 -8.37 -9.16 -20.96
N GLY A 544 -9.35 -9.99 -21.34
CA GLY A 544 -9.23 -10.97 -22.41
C GLY A 544 -8.61 -12.29 -21.94
N GLU A 545 -8.06 -13.07 -22.88
CA GLU A 545 -7.50 -14.41 -22.66
C GLU A 545 -6.07 -14.36 -22.09
N PHE A 546 -5.95 -14.50 -20.77
CA PHE A 546 -4.65 -14.38 -20.07
C PHE A 546 -3.63 -15.45 -20.47
N GLY A 547 -4.09 -16.60 -20.97
CA GLY A 547 -3.19 -17.65 -21.48
C GLY A 547 -2.31 -17.20 -22.66
N LEU A 548 -2.69 -16.15 -23.39
CA LEU A 548 -1.83 -15.53 -24.40
C LEU A 548 -0.64 -14.80 -23.76
N ALA A 549 -0.89 -14.11 -22.65
CA ALA A 549 0.12 -13.40 -21.89
C ALA A 549 1.08 -14.39 -21.19
N ASP A 550 0.60 -15.53 -20.70
CA ASP A 550 1.44 -16.57 -20.10
C ASP A 550 2.39 -17.19 -21.14
N GLN A 551 1.90 -17.46 -22.35
CA GLN A 551 2.72 -17.95 -23.46
C GLN A 551 3.84 -16.96 -23.87
N LEU A 552 3.60 -15.66 -23.76
CA LEU A 552 4.65 -14.65 -23.97
C LEU A 552 5.69 -14.67 -22.86
N GLN A 553 5.28 -14.83 -21.60
CA GLN A 553 6.21 -14.90 -20.47
C GLN A 553 7.14 -16.12 -20.62
N ASP A 554 6.57 -17.27 -20.96
CA ASP A 554 7.35 -18.48 -21.24
C ASP A 554 8.33 -18.27 -22.40
N HIS A 555 7.89 -17.61 -23.47
CA HIS A 555 8.75 -17.29 -24.61
C HIS A 555 9.89 -16.33 -24.23
N ILE A 556 9.62 -15.31 -23.40
CA ILE A 556 10.65 -14.40 -22.87
C ILE A 556 11.69 -15.20 -22.09
N ARG A 557 11.26 -16.07 -21.16
CA ARG A 557 12.15 -16.90 -20.35
C ARG A 557 13.06 -17.76 -21.22
N ILE A 558 12.48 -18.44 -22.21
CA ILE A 558 13.22 -19.30 -23.15
C ILE A 558 14.18 -18.48 -24.02
N SER A 559 13.73 -17.32 -24.52
CA SER A 559 14.53 -16.50 -25.43
C SER A 559 15.75 -15.89 -24.75
N VAL A 560 15.60 -15.48 -23.49
CA VAL A 560 16.67 -14.85 -22.68
C VAL A 560 17.69 -15.88 -22.18
N ASP A 561 17.28 -17.14 -21.97
CA ASP A 561 18.15 -18.15 -21.39
C ASP A 561 19.47 -18.30 -22.17
N GLY A 562 20.59 -18.21 -21.45
CA GLY A 562 21.93 -18.25 -22.03
C GLY A 562 22.39 -17.01 -22.84
N GLN A 563 21.56 -15.97 -23.02
CA GLN A 563 21.87 -14.80 -23.86
C GLN A 563 22.71 -13.73 -23.13
N HIS A 564 23.99 -14.03 -22.91
CA HIS A 564 24.90 -13.15 -22.15
C HIS A 564 25.15 -11.79 -22.82
N ASP A 565 25.21 -11.73 -24.15
CA ASP A 565 25.47 -10.48 -24.86
C ASP A 565 24.25 -9.56 -24.83
N PHE A 566 23.03 -10.11 -24.82
CA PHE A 566 21.81 -9.36 -24.56
C PHE A 566 21.81 -8.72 -23.17
N LEU A 567 22.17 -9.49 -22.13
CA LEU A 567 22.30 -8.97 -20.77
C LEU A 567 23.37 -7.87 -20.66
N LYS A 568 24.48 -7.98 -21.39
CA LYS A 568 25.49 -6.90 -21.48
C LYS A 568 24.92 -5.64 -22.15
N SER A 569 24.12 -5.79 -23.20
CA SER A 569 23.48 -4.66 -23.89
C SER A 569 22.47 -3.94 -22.99
N LEU A 570 21.63 -4.69 -22.28
CA LEU A 570 20.73 -4.12 -21.27
C LEU A 570 21.51 -3.41 -20.16
N ALA A 571 22.59 -4.02 -19.67
CA ALA A 571 23.45 -3.42 -18.65
C ALA A 571 24.07 -2.09 -19.07
N ARG A 572 24.49 -1.99 -20.34
CA ARG A 572 25.01 -0.74 -20.91
C ARG A 572 23.93 0.32 -21.06
N ASN A 573 22.68 -0.05 -21.35
CA ASN A 573 21.58 0.92 -21.48
C ASN A 573 21.39 1.74 -20.19
N VAL A 574 21.55 1.11 -19.02
CA VAL A 574 21.47 1.77 -17.70
C VAL A 574 22.49 2.91 -17.56
N GLN A 575 23.66 2.84 -18.21
CA GLN A 575 24.68 3.91 -18.16
C GLN A 575 24.22 5.23 -18.80
N ASN A 576 23.27 5.18 -19.73
CA ASN A 576 22.85 6.36 -20.48
C ASN A 576 22.06 7.36 -19.60
N HIS A 577 21.64 6.95 -18.41
CA HIS A 577 20.97 7.79 -17.43
C HIS A 577 21.99 8.58 -16.60
N SER A 578 22.12 9.89 -16.87
CA SER A 578 22.82 10.77 -15.93
C SER A 578 22.03 10.85 -14.62
N ALA A 579 22.69 10.67 -13.47
CA ALA A 579 22.09 10.77 -12.12
C ALA A 579 21.59 12.19 -11.75
N GLY A 580 21.43 13.06 -12.75
CA GLY A 580 20.87 14.41 -12.60
C GLY A 580 21.77 15.31 -11.76
N THR A 581 23.09 15.23 -11.92
CA THR A 581 24.07 16.04 -11.17
C THR A 581 24.61 17.21 -11.99
N THR A 582 24.74 18.39 -11.38
CA THR A 582 25.48 19.53 -11.96
C THR A 582 26.99 19.36 -11.78
N ILE A 583 27.80 20.19 -12.46
CA ILE A 583 29.27 20.17 -12.39
C ILE A 583 29.79 20.37 -10.94
N PHE A 584 29.00 21.02 -10.09
CA PHE A 584 29.32 21.24 -8.67
C PHE A 584 28.66 20.21 -7.72
N GLY A 585 28.12 19.10 -8.24
CA GLY A 585 27.49 18.05 -7.45
C GLY A 585 26.11 18.39 -6.87
N GLY A 586 25.44 19.42 -7.41
CA GLY A 586 24.05 19.77 -7.08
C GLY A 586 23.03 19.04 -7.95
N LEU A 587 21.74 19.15 -7.62
CA LEU A 587 20.65 18.61 -8.44
C LEU A 587 20.51 19.40 -9.74
N LYS A 588 20.42 18.72 -10.88
CA LYS A 588 20.10 19.31 -12.17
C LYS A 588 18.61 19.62 -12.21
N THR A 589 18.26 20.89 -12.01
CA THR A 589 16.86 21.33 -11.99
C THR A 589 16.48 22.07 -13.27
N GLU A 590 15.21 21.95 -13.64
CA GLU A 590 14.55 22.74 -14.67
C GLU A 590 13.40 23.50 -14.01
N ASN A 591 13.38 24.84 -14.15
CA ASN A 591 12.42 25.72 -13.45
C ASN A 591 12.35 25.47 -11.93
N GLY A 592 13.50 25.19 -11.30
CA GLY A 592 13.59 24.92 -9.86
C GLY A 592 13.20 23.50 -9.45
N ARG A 593 12.76 22.64 -10.38
CA ARG A 593 12.32 21.27 -10.08
C ARG A 593 13.30 20.21 -10.59
N PHE A 594 13.42 19.11 -9.87
CA PHE A 594 14.27 17.98 -10.20
C PHE A 594 13.44 16.82 -10.73
N ASN A 595 13.68 16.37 -11.97
CA ASN A 595 12.97 15.22 -12.56
C ASN A 595 13.48 13.91 -11.94
N LEU A 596 12.77 13.46 -10.92
CA LEU A 596 13.21 12.34 -10.09
C LEU A 596 13.00 11.00 -10.80
N LYS A 597 11.94 10.87 -11.60
CA LYS A 597 11.68 9.65 -12.40
C LYS A 597 12.83 9.38 -13.37
N LEU A 598 13.20 10.38 -14.16
CA LEU A 598 14.22 10.24 -15.20
C LEU A 598 15.61 9.94 -14.63
N HIS A 599 15.99 10.62 -13.54
CA HIS A 599 17.36 10.61 -13.05
C HIS A 599 17.66 9.54 -12.01
N LEU A 600 16.63 9.03 -11.30
CA LEU A 600 16.81 8.09 -10.20
C LEU A 600 15.92 6.85 -10.31
N LEU A 601 14.60 7.04 -10.44
CA LEU A 601 13.66 5.92 -10.40
C LEU A 601 13.88 4.96 -11.59
N LEU A 602 13.97 5.49 -12.80
CA LEU A 602 14.16 4.72 -14.03
C LEU A 602 15.43 3.85 -14.01
N PRO A 603 16.65 4.39 -13.76
CA PRO A 603 17.86 3.56 -13.76
C PRO A 603 17.87 2.50 -12.64
N ILE A 604 17.25 2.78 -11.48
CA ILE A 604 17.12 1.76 -10.42
C ILE A 604 16.18 0.64 -10.86
N THR A 605 15.00 0.99 -11.41
CA THR A 605 14.04 -0.01 -11.93
C THR A 605 14.66 -0.86 -13.03
N GLU A 606 15.40 -0.26 -13.97
CA GLU A 606 16.12 -0.97 -15.03
C GLU A 606 17.16 -1.92 -14.44
N THR A 607 17.97 -1.46 -13.47
CA THR A 607 18.99 -2.31 -12.81
C THR A 607 18.35 -3.56 -12.20
N LEU A 608 17.27 -3.38 -11.43
CA LEU A 608 16.56 -4.51 -10.83
C LEU A 608 15.96 -5.42 -11.91
N ARG A 609 15.41 -4.86 -12.99
CA ARG A 609 14.86 -5.64 -14.11
C ARG A 609 15.93 -6.52 -14.76
N VAL A 610 17.11 -5.97 -15.09
CA VAL A 610 18.19 -6.75 -15.71
C VAL A 610 18.62 -7.90 -14.79
N LEU A 611 18.76 -7.65 -13.49
CA LEU A 611 19.09 -8.69 -12.52
C LEU A 611 18.00 -9.77 -12.42
N ALA A 612 16.72 -9.38 -12.46
CA ALA A 612 15.61 -10.32 -12.46
C ALA A 612 15.60 -11.19 -13.72
N ILE A 613 15.75 -10.57 -14.90
CA ILE A 613 15.84 -11.24 -16.20
C ILE A 613 16.98 -12.27 -16.20
N SER A 614 18.18 -11.89 -15.72
CA SER A 614 19.34 -12.79 -15.65
C SER A 614 19.17 -14.00 -14.74
N ARG A 615 18.14 -13.98 -13.87
CA ARG A 615 17.85 -15.01 -12.86
C ARG A 615 16.49 -15.68 -13.08
N SER A 616 15.85 -15.42 -14.22
CA SER A 616 14.51 -15.91 -14.55
C SER A 616 13.47 -15.61 -13.46
N ILE A 617 13.55 -14.41 -12.85
CA ILE A 617 12.58 -13.94 -11.86
C ILE A 617 11.48 -13.18 -12.59
N ASP A 618 10.24 -13.69 -12.52
CA ASP A 618 9.07 -13.11 -13.19
C ASP A 618 8.42 -11.96 -12.42
N THR A 619 8.87 -11.69 -11.18
CA THR A 619 8.36 -10.60 -10.35
C THR A 619 8.60 -9.24 -11.00
N ARG A 620 7.53 -8.45 -11.14
CA ARG A 620 7.54 -7.18 -11.86
C ARG A 620 7.74 -5.95 -10.97
N ASN A 621 7.09 -5.95 -9.82
CA ASN A 621 7.17 -4.87 -8.85
C ASN A 621 8.60 -4.71 -8.30
N GLY A 622 9.18 -3.51 -8.35
CA GLY A 622 10.59 -3.26 -8.04
C GLY A 622 11.02 -3.68 -6.65
N ALA A 623 10.24 -3.34 -5.62
CA ALA A 623 10.54 -3.72 -4.24
C ALA A 623 10.52 -5.25 -4.02
N ARG A 624 9.47 -5.92 -4.52
CA ARG A 624 9.36 -7.39 -4.42
C ARG A 624 10.44 -8.07 -5.25
N ARG A 625 10.73 -7.52 -6.44
CA ARG A 625 11.80 -7.99 -7.33
C ARG A 625 13.16 -7.93 -6.64
N ALA A 626 13.49 -6.84 -5.95
CA ALA A 626 14.73 -6.74 -5.18
C ALA A 626 14.83 -7.82 -4.09
N ALA A 627 13.74 -8.09 -3.37
CA ALA A 627 13.68 -9.15 -2.37
C ALA A 627 13.90 -10.53 -3.01
N ASP A 628 13.19 -10.83 -4.10
CA ASP A 628 13.33 -12.11 -4.81
C ASP A 628 14.75 -12.29 -5.36
N ILE A 629 15.37 -11.25 -5.92
CA ILE A 629 16.76 -11.28 -6.37
C ILE A 629 17.69 -11.59 -5.19
N PHE A 630 17.47 -10.97 -4.03
CA PHE A 630 18.30 -11.17 -2.85
C PHE A 630 18.24 -12.61 -2.33
N THR A 631 17.09 -13.28 -2.41
CA THR A 631 16.96 -14.69 -1.98
C THR A 631 17.81 -15.67 -2.80
N THR A 632 18.30 -15.27 -3.98
CA THR A 632 19.22 -16.08 -4.79
C THR A 632 20.63 -16.20 -4.19
N GLY A 633 21.00 -15.36 -3.21
CA GLY A 633 22.29 -15.42 -2.50
C GLY A 633 23.54 -14.99 -3.30
N THR A 634 23.38 -14.57 -4.56
CA THR A 634 24.49 -14.22 -5.48
C THR A 634 24.69 -12.71 -5.66
N VAL A 635 24.08 -11.88 -4.81
CA VAL A 635 24.06 -10.42 -4.95
C VAL A 635 24.44 -9.72 -3.65
N PRO A 636 25.00 -8.50 -3.71
CA PRO A 636 25.32 -7.73 -2.52
C PRO A 636 24.05 -7.19 -1.83
N PRO A 637 24.12 -6.86 -0.52
CA PRO A 637 23.02 -6.23 0.22
C PRO A 637 22.53 -4.91 -0.39
N GLU A 638 23.36 -4.23 -1.20
CA GLU A 638 22.99 -3.01 -1.92
C GLU A 638 21.75 -3.21 -2.81
N ILE A 639 21.44 -4.43 -3.26
CA ILE A 639 20.19 -4.72 -4.00
C ILE A 639 18.94 -4.46 -3.15
N LEU A 640 18.95 -4.81 -1.87
CA LEU A 640 17.84 -4.48 -0.97
C LEU A 640 17.75 -2.97 -0.72
N GLN A 641 18.89 -2.28 -0.66
CA GLN A 641 18.93 -0.83 -0.54
C GLN A 641 18.26 -0.13 -1.74
N LEU A 642 18.39 -0.68 -2.95
CA LEU A 642 17.69 -0.16 -4.14
C LEU A 642 16.16 -0.19 -4.00
N SER A 643 15.61 -1.16 -3.28
CA SER A 643 14.17 -1.20 -2.96
C SER A 643 13.76 -0.01 -2.09
N GLU A 644 14.53 0.27 -1.04
CA GLU A 644 14.27 1.43 -0.18
C GLU A 644 14.41 2.75 -0.95
N ASP A 645 15.39 2.83 -1.86
CA ASP A 645 15.61 3.99 -2.72
C ASP A 645 14.42 4.23 -3.65
N LEU A 646 13.87 3.18 -4.27
CA LEU A 646 12.65 3.26 -5.08
C LEU A 646 11.47 3.77 -4.27
N GLN A 647 11.25 3.20 -3.09
CA GLN A 647 10.15 3.60 -2.21
C GLN A 647 10.28 5.06 -1.76
N PHE A 648 11.49 5.51 -1.46
CA PHE A 648 11.79 6.91 -1.16
C PHE A 648 11.48 7.84 -2.34
N CYS A 649 11.94 7.46 -3.53
CA CYS A 649 11.71 8.20 -4.77
C CYS A 649 10.21 8.36 -5.05
N ILE A 650 9.45 7.26 -4.98
CA ILE A 650 7.99 7.24 -5.15
C ILE A 650 7.30 8.13 -4.13
N ARG A 651 7.72 8.07 -2.85
CA ARG A 651 7.18 8.92 -1.79
C ARG A 651 7.35 10.41 -2.10
N LEU A 652 8.53 10.84 -2.54
CA LEU A 652 8.78 12.24 -2.86
C LEU A 652 7.94 12.71 -4.05
N ILE A 653 7.83 11.90 -5.11
CA ILE A 653 7.01 12.24 -6.28
C ILE A 653 5.54 12.31 -5.88
N LEU A 654 5.01 11.30 -5.18
CA LEU A 654 3.60 11.26 -4.80
C LEU A 654 3.23 12.43 -3.89
N ARG A 655 4.05 12.74 -2.88
CA ARG A 655 3.85 13.92 -2.01
C ARG A 655 3.81 15.21 -2.84
N GLN A 656 4.74 15.39 -3.77
CA GLN A 656 4.74 16.57 -4.64
C GLN A 656 3.49 16.64 -5.51
N GLN A 657 3.05 15.53 -6.11
CA GLN A 657 1.87 15.48 -6.97
C GLN A 657 0.59 15.81 -6.20
N ILE A 658 0.43 15.26 -4.98
CA ILE A 658 -0.69 15.60 -4.09
C ILE A 658 -0.70 17.11 -3.81
N THR A 659 0.46 17.68 -3.42
CA THR A 659 0.59 19.12 -3.16
C THR A 659 0.29 19.97 -4.39
N ASP A 660 0.78 19.57 -5.56
CA ASP A 660 0.56 20.32 -6.80
C ASP A 660 -0.91 20.30 -7.22
N LEU A 661 -1.54 19.14 -7.19
CA LEU A 661 -2.96 19.00 -7.53
C LEU A 661 -3.85 19.78 -6.56
N ALA A 662 -3.54 19.76 -5.26
CA ALA A 662 -4.22 20.59 -4.26
C ALA A 662 -4.07 22.09 -4.54
N ALA A 663 -2.94 22.51 -5.11
CA ALA A 663 -2.68 23.89 -5.54
C ALA A 663 -3.19 24.21 -6.97
N GLY A 664 -3.91 23.30 -7.63
CA GLY A 664 -4.40 23.47 -9.00
C GLY A 664 -3.32 23.41 -10.08
N ARG A 665 -2.12 22.90 -9.77
CA ARG A 665 -1.03 22.66 -10.72
C ARG A 665 -1.09 21.23 -11.27
N PRO A 666 -0.64 21.00 -12.52
CA PRO A 666 -0.60 19.65 -13.08
C PRO A 666 0.42 18.78 -12.31
N ALA A 667 0.05 17.53 -12.08
CA ALA A 667 0.97 16.52 -11.53
C ALA A 667 2.10 16.23 -12.54
N THR A 668 3.33 16.14 -12.05
CA THR A 668 4.50 15.75 -12.85
C THR A 668 5.37 14.78 -12.03
N THR A 669 6.43 14.25 -12.64
CA THR A 669 7.41 13.41 -11.94
C THR A 669 8.57 14.21 -11.33
N SER A 670 8.48 15.54 -11.39
CA SER A 670 9.50 16.46 -10.89
C SER A 670 9.14 16.97 -9.50
N ILE A 671 10.12 16.97 -8.60
CA ILE A 671 9.96 17.46 -7.23
C ILE A 671 10.60 18.84 -7.05
N ASP A 672 10.12 19.64 -6.10
CA ASP A 672 10.80 20.86 -5.66
C ASP A 672 11.80 20.54 -4.53
N PRO A 673 13.12 20.59 -4.78
CA PRO A 673 14.11 20.31 -3.75
C PRO A 673 14.10 21.31 -2.59
N ALA A 674 13.54 22.51 -2.76
CA ALA A 674 13.47 23.51 -1.70
C ALA A 674 12.54 23.04 -0.56
N LEU A 675 11.49 22.29 -0.91
CA LEU A 675 10.50 21.75 0.03
C LEU A 675 10.98 20.50 0.79
N LEU A 676 12.14 19.96 0.45
CA LEU A 676 12.69 18.77 1.12
C LEU A 676 13.32 19.14 2.47
N ALA A 677 13.04 18.31 3.47
CA ALA A 677 13.70 18.37 4.77
C ALA A 677 15.21 18.12 4.63
N PRO A 678 16.07 18.61 5.55
CA PRO A 678 17.51 18.39 5.49
C PRO A 678 17.91 16.92 5.38
N GLN A 679 17.20 16.03 6.09
CA GLN A 679 17.41 14.58 6.06
C GLN A 679 17.07 14.00 4.67
N GLU A 680 15.94 14.40 4.09
CA GLU A 680 15.53 13.97 2.75
C GLU A 680 16.53 14.42 1.69
N LYS A 681 17.08 15.64 1.80
CA LYS A 681 18.15 16.14 0.93
C LYS A 681 19.42 15.30 1.03
N ARG A 682 19.81 14.89 2.25
CA ARG A 682 20.96 14.00 2.47
C ARG A 682 20.72 12.62 1.85
N LEU A 683 19.55 12.03 2.09
CA LEU A 683 19.20 10.72 1.54
C LEU A 683 19.12 10.76 0.01
N LEU A 684 18.51 11.78 -0.58
CA LEU A 684 18.46 11.96 -2.03
C LEU A 684 19.86 12.03 -2.65
N LYS A 685 20.81 12.71 -2.01
CA LYS A 685 22.22 12.74 -2.43
C LYS A 685 22.88 11.36 -2.34
N SER A 686 22.60 10.59 -1.29
CA SER A 686 23.09 9.20 -1.18
C SER A 686 22.53 8.30 -2.27
N ILE A 687 21.25 8.45 -2.61
CA ILE A 687 20.61 7.74 -3.72
C ILE A 687 21.24 8.13 -5.05
N GLN A 688 21.51 9.42 -5.30
CA GLN A 688 22.24 9.86 -6.50
C GLN A 688 23.64 9.25 -6.61
N ALA A 689 24.37 9.19 -5.49
CA ALA A 689 25.70 8.59 -5.46
C ALA A 689 25.65 7.07 -5.79
N ARG A 690 24.63 6.36 -5.30
CA ARG A 690 24.38 4.95 -5.67
C ARG A 690 23.96 4.82 -7.13
N ALA A 691 23.02 5.66 -7.60
CA ALA A 691 22.56 5.70 -8.97
C ALA A 691 23.72 5.84 -9.97
N GLY A 692 24.71 6.69 -9.64
CA GLY A 692 25.93 6.86 -10.43
C GLY A 692 26.86 5.64 -10.50
N ARG A 693 26.62 4.60 -9.69
CA ARG A 693 27.41 3.36 -9.67
C ARG A 693 26.62 2.11 -10.08
N LEU A 694 25.34 2.25 -10.46
CA LEU A 694 24.46 1.12 -10.80
C LEU A 694 25.05 0.24 -11.90
N HIS A 695 25.69 0.82 -12.92
CA HIS A 695 26.35 0.03 -13.94
C HIS A 695 27.46 -0.87 -13.38
N GLN A 696 28.30 -0.35 -12.48
CA GLN A 696 29.37 -1.16 -11.87
C GLN A 696 28.78 -2.26 -10.99
N LEU A 697 27.75 -1.93 -10.20
CA LEU A 697 27.01 -2.89 -9.40
C LEU A 697 26.44 -4.01 -10.26
N LEU A 698 25.76 -3.66 -11.35
CA LEU A 698 25.16 -4.59 -12.29
C LEU A 698 26.23 -5.46 -12.97
N PHE A 699 27.33 -4.86 -13.42
CA PHE A 699 28.45 -5.59 -14.02
C PHE A 699 29.00 -6.65 -13.04
N ASN A 700 29.28 -6.26 -11.80
CA ASN A 700 29.78 -7.17 -10.75
C ASN A 700 28.80 -8.30 -10.40
N CYS A 701 27.50 -8.10 -10.61
CA CYS A 701 26.48 -9.11 -10.32
C CYS A 701 26.24 -10.10 -11.47
N LEU A 702 26.74 -9.79 -12.68
CA LEU A 702 26.49 -10.54 -13.90
C LEU A 702 27.76 -11.15 -14.51
N PHE A 703 28.93 -10.53 -14.31
CA PHE A 703 30.21 -10.88 -14.92
C PHE A 703 31.33 -10.82 -13.89
#